data_AF-A0A9X1PNW3-F1
#
_entry.id   AF-A0A9X1PNW3-F1
#
_cell.length_a   1.000
_cell.length_b   1.000
_cell.length_c   1.000
_cell.angle_alpha   90.00
_cell.angle_beta   90.00
_cell.angle_gamma   90.00
#
_symmetry.space_group_name_H-M   'P 1'
#
loop_
_entity.id
_entity.type
_entity.pdbx_description
1 polymer ?
#
loop_
_entity_poly.entity_id
_entity_poly.type
_entity_poly.pdbx_seq_one_letter_code
_entity_poly.pdbx_strand_id
1 'polypeptide(L)'
;MKNILLTTLISLGCVSAYAQSKQNKEDDFYRIITIPIPENIKMEVGGMQVLPDGRLATSTRRGEVWMIGNPYLKGDGQPSFHRFASGLHEPLGLLYRGKDFLISQRGEVTRLVDTDNDGVADVYDSFAKWPLSGNYHQYSYGPVPMPNGELLVTLNLDWVGRGASQSKWRGWMLKLGEDGKLTPFATGLRSPSGFGSYKGDIFYTENQGDWVGSGRMTHLEKGDFAGNPAGLRWSKEEGSPVKLTPSDVPNTGEPLYDVAKKLPGLKAPAVWFPHTLVGISTSDFKEDVTNGAFGPFAGQMFVGDQGHSIITRVDLEKVNGVWQGTVFPFREGFMSGILRMEWGLDGSMFVGQTSRGWSATGKQEFGIQRLVWTGKMPFEMKNVHSMPDGFEITFTSPVDKKAAADQDAYKLNSFTYKYHQTYGSPIINTQEVPLKGIVVSEDGLKVRLVLDPALLRKGYIHEIKADGVKGADGNPLLHATGYYTLNEIASGNPVSASAFTTTVKAAAVDHSAHAAAASAEPANSAPSAKRVVDMPASWTNGPDQTITIGTVPGLKFDISEIQVKAGSRVKIVFNNNDDMLHNLVITKPGTANAVGEAGLNLGLKGSEMNYVPKSNDVLFHSNIVEPEKSESIYFVAPKQAGTYQYVCTFPGHYTLMQGKLKVTK
;
A
#
# COMPACT_ATOMS: atom_id res chain seq x y z
N MET A 1 79.53 -21.74 27.73
CA MET A 1 78.07 -21.54 27.86
C MET A 1 77.81 -20.04 27.98
N LYS A 2 77.43 -19.39 26.87
CA LYS A 2 77.11 -17.96 26.80
C LYS A 2 75.70 -17.84 26.23
N ASN A 3 74.85 -17.12 26.97
CA ASN A 3 73.43 -16.94 26.71
C ASN A 3 73.17 -16.18 25.39
N ILE A 4 72.24 -16.70 24.60
CA ILE A 4 71.67 -16.04 23.42
C ILE A 4 70.43 -15.26 23.88
N LEU A 5 70.46 -13.94 23.71
CA LEU A 5 69.29 -13.07 23.89
C LEU A 5 68.57 -12.95 22.54
N LEU A 6 67.30 -13.35 22.50
CA LEU A 6 66.42 -13.23 21.34
C LEU A 6 65.62 -11.93 21.48
N THR A 7 65.81 -10.98 20.57
CA THR A 7 65.10 -9.69 20.54
C THR A 7 63.88 -9.83 19.62
N THR A 8 62.68 -9.82 20.18
CA THR A 8 61.42 -9.81 19.41
C THR A 8 60.95 -8.36 19.25
N LEU A 9 60.97 -7.83 18.02
CA LEU A 9 60.32 -6.56 17.67
C LEU A 9 58.80 -6.77 17.64
N ILE A 10 58.05 -6.04 18.46
CA ILE A 10 56.59 -5.94 18.38
C ILE A 10 56.26 -4.63 17.65
N SER A 11 55.80 -4.73 16.41
CA SER A 11 55.18 -3.63 15.66
C SER A 11 53.74 -3.42 16.14
N LEU A 12 53.48 -2.32 16.86
CA LEU A 12 52.12 -1.86 17.11
C LEU A 12 51.53 -1.30 15.81
N GLY A 13 50.73 -2.10 15.10
CA GLY A 13 49.82 -1.60 14.09
C GLY A 13 48.58 -1.02 14.77
N CYS A 14 48.39 0.31 14.72
CA CYS A 14 47.11 0.93 15.02
C CYS A 14 46.09 0.51 13.96
N VAL A 15 45.30 -0.51 14.27
CA VAL A 15 44.09 -0.84 13.50
C VAL A 15 42.99 0.07 14.01
N SER A 16 42.74 1.15 13.30
CA SER A 16 41.51 1.93 13.44
C SER A 16 40.35 1.04 13.03
N ALA A 17 39.70 0.40 13.99
CA ALA A 17 38.42 -0.27 13.76
C ALA A 17 37.40 0.82 13.43
N TYR A 18 37.15 1.04 12.13
CA TYR A 18 35.92 1.68 11.69
C TYR A 18 34.78 0.80 12.17
N ALA A 19 34.13 1.21 13.26
CA ALA A 19 32.85 0.65 13.65
C ALA A 19 31.89 0.91 12.48
N GLN A 20 31.65 -0.11 11.67
CA GLN A 20 30.62 -0.10 10.65
C GLN A 20 29.30 0.07 11.42
N SER A 21 28.75 1.29 11.44
CA SER A 21 27.51 1.58 12.15
C SER A 21 26.45 0.62 11.64
N LYS A 22 25.99 -0.30 12.49
CA LYS A 22 24.92 -1.22 12.15
C LYS A 22 23.70 -0.34 11.82
N GLN A 23 23.25 -0.38 10.56
CA GLN A 23 22.07 0.37 10.14
C GLN A 23 20.90 -0.01 11.04
N ASN A 24 20.27 0.99 11.66
CA ASN A 24 19.11 0.78 12.52
C ASN A 24 17.99 0.13 11.69
N LYS A 25 17.25 -0.78 12.32
CA LYS A 25 16.09 -1.45 11.71
C LYS A 25 14.82 -0.96 12.37
N GLU A 26 13.69 -1.12 11.70
CA GLU A 26 12.39 -0.72 12.24
C GLU A 26 12.10 -1.37 13.62
N ASP A 27 12.50 -2.64 13.80
CA ASP A 27 12.31 -3.40 15.05
C ASP A 27 13.09 -2.83 16.25
N ASP A 28 14.14 -2.03 16.00
CA ASP A 28 14.85 -1.30 17.06
C ASP A 28 13.96 -0.23 17.71
N PHE A 29 12.93 0.25 16.99
CA PHE A 29 12.04 1.32 17.41
C PHE A 29 10.61 0.85 17.66
N TYR A 30 10.09 -0.06 16.84
CA TYR A 30 8.72 -0.58 16.91
C TYR A 30 8.69 -2.12 16.80
N ARG A 31 8.40 -2.78 17.92
CA ARG A 31 8.35 -4.24 18.00
C ARG A 31 6.99 -4.78 17.62
N ILE A 32 6.99 -5.87 16.87
CA ILE A 32 5.78 -6.64 16.58
C ILE A 32 5.68 -7.81 17.55
N ILE A 33 4.60 -7.88 18.32
CA ILE A 33 4.34 -8.93 19.30
C ILE A 33 3.13 -9.73 18.84
N THR A 34 3.31 -11.03 18.59
CA THR A 34 2.22 -11.92 18.19
C THR A 34 1.39 -12.35 19.40
N ILE A 35 0.06 -12.25 19.27
CA ILE A 35 -0.86 -12.82 20.25
C ILE A 35 -1.07 -14.30 19.89
N PRO A 36 -0.75 -15.25 20.78
CA PRO A 36 -1.01 -16.67 20.54
C PRO A 36 -2.51 -16.92 20.37
N ILE A 37 -2.89 -17.60 19.28
CA ILE A 37 -4.28 -17.98 18.97
C ILE A 37 -4.37 -19.50 19.01
N PRO A 38 -5.38 -20.09 19.70
CA PRO A 38 -5.62 -21.54 19.67
C PRO A 38 -5.78 -22.10 18.26
N GLU A 39 -5.21 -23.27 17.98
CA GLU A 39 -5.17 -23.86 16.62
C GLU A 39 -6.54 -24.08 15.99
N ASN A 40 -7.58 -24.29 16.81
CA ASN A 40 -8.95 -24.50 16.37
C ASN A 40 -9.71 -23.20 16.04
N ILE A 41 -9.11 -22.03 16.25
CA ILE A 41 -9.73 -20.73 15.98
C ILE A 41 -9.11 -20.12 14.72
N LYS A 42 -9.96 -19.90 13.70
CA LYS A 42 -9.59 -19.20 12.46
C LYS A 42 -9.85 -17.71 12.60
N MET A 43 -8.86 -16.99 13.16
CA MET A 43 -8.95 -15.57 13.50
C MET A 43 -8.78 -14.64 12.28
N GLU A 44 -9.58 -14.85 11.24
CA GLU A 44 -9.65 -14.00 10.04
C GLU A 44 -10.32 -12.66 10.38
N VAL A 45 -9.59 -11.76 11.05
CA VAL A 45 -10.16 -10.53 11.64
C VAL A 45 -10.90 -9.67 10.61
N GLY A 46 -12.15 -9.33 10.88
CA GLY A 46 -12.99 -8.41 10.11
C GLY A 46 -13.30 -7.07 10.82
N GLY A 47 -13.24 -7.06 12.15
CA GLY A 47 -13.45 -5.89 13.01
C GLY A 47 -12.75 -6.08 14.35
N MET A 48 -12.35 -4.98 14.98
CA MET A 48 -11.69 -4.98 16.30
C MET A 48 -12.17 -3.81 17.13
N GLN A 49 -12.30 -4.02 18.44
CA GLN A 49 -12.61 -2.98 19.39
C GLN A 49 -11.94 -3.29 20.74
N VAL A 50 -11.12 -2.37 21.24
CA VAL A 50 -10.62 -2.45 22.62
C VAL A 50 -11.71 -2.01 23.57
N LEU A 51 -11.95 -2.81 24.60
CA LEU A 51 -12.96 -2.56 25.61
C LEU A 51 -12.38 -1.80 26.81
N PRO A 52 -13.20 -1.06 27.58
CA PRO A 52 -12.72 -0.28 28.73
C PRO A 52 -12.03 -1.11 29.82
N ASP A 53 -12.35 -2.40 29.91
CA ASP A 53 -11.74 -3.35 30.86
C ASP A 53 -10.41 -3.95 30.38
N GLY A 54 -9.94 -3.58 29.18
CA GLY A 54 -8.72 -4.08 28.59
C GLY A 54 -8.85 -5.41 27.84
N ARG A 55 -10.06 -5.95 27.66
CA ARG A 55 -10.29 -7.01 26.67
C ARG A 55 -10.26 -6.45 25.25
N LEU A 56 -9.99 -7.33 24.29
CA LEU A 56 -10.10 -7.04 22.86
C LEU A 56 -11.26 -7.86 22.29
N ALA A 57 -12.26 -7.19 21.72
CA ALA A 57 -13.32 -7.84 20.97
C ALA A 57 -12.93 -7.89 19.48
N THR A 58 -13.11 -9.03 18.82
CA THR A 58 -12.77 -9.20 17.41
C THR A 58 -13.85 -9.95 16.66
N SER A 59 -14.33 -9.41 15.54
CA SER A 59 -15.16 -10.18 14.61
C SER A 59 -14.29 -10.90 13.58
N THR A 60 -14.76 -12.05 13.10
CA THR A 60 -14.05 -12.84 12.09
C THR A 60 -14.89 -12.96 10.83
N ARG A 61 -14.25 -13.02 9.65
CA ARG A 61 -14.92 -13.28 8.37
C ARG A 61 -15.67 -14.62 8.33
N ARG A 62 -15.44 -15.50 9.31
CA ARG A 62 -16.15 -16.77 9.52
C ARG A 62 -17.51 -16.60 10.19
N GLY A 63 -17.89 -15.39 10.57
CA GLY A 63 -19.22 -15.11 11.12
C GLY A 63 -19.29 -15.13 12.64
N GLU A 64 -18.16 -14.92 13.33
CA GLU A 64 -18.07 -14.99 14.78
C GLU A 64 -17.61 -13.66 15.39
N VAL A 65 -17.92 -13.46 16.68
CA VAL A 65 -17.33 -12.42 17.52
C VAL A 65 -16.67 -13.09 18.72
N TRP A 66 -15.41 -12.77 18.96
CA TRP A 66 -14.58 -13.32 20.03
C TRP A 66 -14.18 -12.24 21.01
N MET A 67 -14.22 -12.57 22.30
CA MET A 67 -13.74 -11.77 23.42
C MET A 67 -12.40 -12.33 23.86
N ILE A 68 -11.35 -11.52 23.70
CA ILE A 68 -9.98 -11.91 23.99
C ILE A 68 -9.57 -11.30 25.33
N GLY A 69 -9.35 -12.16 26.32
CA GLY A 69 -8.80 -11.82 27.62
C GLY A 69 -7.27 -11.78 27.61
N ASN A 70 -6.68 -10.92 28.44
CA ASN A 70 -5.23 -10.65 28.48
C ASN A 70 -4.56 -10.43 27.09
N PRO A 71 -5.13 -9.61 26.18
CA PRO A 71 -4.54 -9.40 24.85
C PRO A 71 -3.21 -8.63 24.92
N TYR A 72 -2.90 -8.02 26.09
CA TYR A 72 -1.66 -7.31 26.34
C TYR A 72 -0.50 -8.21 26.79
N LEU A 73 -0.73 -9.51 27.01
CA LEU A 73 0.28 -10.47 27.50
C LEU A 73 0.96 -10.00 28.80
N LYS A 74 0.17 -9.47 29.74
CA LYS A 74 0.69 -9.04 31.05
C LYS A 74 0.89 -10.26 31.94
N GLY A 75 2.01 -10.26 32.68
CA GLY A 75 2.39 -11.36 33.56
C GLY A 75 2.77 -12.64 32.80
N ASP A 76 2.52 -13.78 33.42
CA ASP A 76 2.75 -15.14 32.93
C ASP A 76 1.50 -15.80 32.33
N GLY A 77 0.36 -15.10 32.34
CA GLY A 77 -0.90 -15.59 31.79
C GLY A 77 -0.96 -15.58 30.25
N GLN A 78 -1.56 -16.61 29.65
CA GLN A 78 -1.86 -16.66 28.22
C GLN A 78 -3.16 -15.91 27.89
N PRO A 79 -3.36 -15.45 26.64
CA PRO A 79 -4.64 -14.93 26.21
C PRO A 79 -5.74 -15.99 26.30
N SER A 80 -6.94 -15.58 26.70
CA SER A 80 -8.14 -16.43 26.68
C SER A 80 -9.07 -15.98 25.55
N PHE A 81 -9.80 -16.92 24.96
CA PHE A 81 -10.73 -16.66 23.86
C PHE A 81 -12.10 -17.20 24.22
N HIS A 82 -13.10 -16.32 24.25
CA HIS A 82 -14.49 -16.69 24.49
C HIS A 82 -15.36 -16.22 23.33
N ARG A 83 -16.17 -17.10 22.74
CA ARG A 83 -17.01 -16.73 21.60
C ARG A 83 -18.30 -16.06 22.09
N PHE A 84 -18.40 -14.76 21.84
CA PHE A 84 -19.56 -13.95 22.20
C PHE A 84 -20.71 -14.12 21.20
N ALA A 85 -20.44 -14.21 19.90
CA ALA A 85 -21.49 -14.35 18.89
C ALA A 85 -21.07 -15.27 17.73
N SER A 86 -22.05 -15.83 17.02
CA SER A 86 -21.82 -16.64 15.82
C SER A 86 -23.00 -16.56 14.84
N GLY A 87 -22.82 -17.04 13.60
CA GLY A 87 -23.88 -17.08 12.59
C GLY A 87 -24.01 -15.82 11.73
N LEU A 88 -23.04 -14.90 11.80
CA LEU A 88 -23.01 -13.67 11.00
C LEU A 88 -22.48 -13.92 9.58
N HIS A 89 -22.98 -13.17 8.60
CA HIS A 89 -22.60 -13.30 7.20
C HIS A 89 -21.41 -12.40 6.86
N GLU A 90 -20.21 -12.91 7.09
CA GLU A 90 -18.92 -12.24 6.82
C GLU A 90 -18.87 -10.81 7.41
N PRO A 91 -18.80 -10.70 8.75
CA PRO A 91 -18.78 -9.41 9.43
C PRO A 91 -17.46 -8.66 9.21
N LEU A 92 -17.54 -7.38 8.85
CA LEU A 92 -16.40 -6.53 8.50
C LEU A 92 -16.41 -5.16 9.21
N GLY A 93 -16.66 -5.23 10.51
CA GLY A 93 -16.45 -4.17 11.49
C GLY A 93 -16.97 -4.61 12.85
N LEU A 94 -16.79 -3.78 13.86
CA LEU A 94 -17.24 -4.05 15.22
C LEU A 94 -17.20 -2.75 16.01
N LEU A 95 -18.33 -2.33 16.58
CA LEU A 95 -18.45 -1.13 17.39
C LEU A 95 -19.12 -1.47 18.72
N TYR A 96 -18.41 -1.29 19.82
CA TYR A 96 -18.97 -1.42 21.16
C TYR A 96 -19.60 -0.11 21.60
N ARG A 97 -20.84 -0.17 22.13
CA ARG A 97 -21.59 1.01 22.61
C ARG A 97 -21.83 0.99 24.13
N GLY A 98 -20.99 0.30 24.89
CA GLY A 98 -21.08 0.19 26.34
C GLY A 98 -22.00 -0.92 26.86
N LYS A 99 -23.05 -1.29 26.11
CA LYS A 99 -23.98 -2.37 26.51
C LYS A 99 -24.26 -3.40 25.42
N ASP A 100 -23.92 -3.07 24.18
CA ASP A 100 -24.15 -3.90 23.02
C ASP A 100 -23.09 -3.63 21.95
N PHE A 101 -23.07 -4.46 20.92
CA PHE A 101 -22.25 -4.25 19.73
C PHE A 101 -23.12 -3.93 18.52
N LEU A 102 -22.62 -3.06 17.65
CA LEU A 102 -23.06 -2.98 16.25
C LEU A 102 -21.99 -3.59 15.35
N ILE A 103 -22.43 -4.30 14.31
CA ILE A 103 -21.53 -5.00 13.38
C ILE A 103 -22.11 -5.00 11.97
N SER A 104 -21.35 -4.47 11.00
CA SER A 104 -21.71 -4.63 9.59
C SER A 104 -21.41 -6.05 9.14
N GLN A 105 -22.43 -6.73 8.63
CA GLN A 105 -22.34 -7.92 7.80
C GLN A 105 -22.84 -7.59 6.38
N ARG A 106 -22.74 -8.53 5.43
CA ARG A 106 -22.96 -8.21 4.01
C ARG A 106 -24.22 -7.39 3.72
N GLY A 107 -25.36 -7.75 4.29
CA GLY A 107 -26.67 -7.13 4.00
C GLY A 107 -27.22 -6.18 5.07
N GLU A 108 -26.56 -6.03 6.22
CA GLU A 108 -27.09 -5.24 7.33
C GLU A 108 -26.04 -4.85 8.36
N VAL A 109 -26.38 -3.86 9.18
CA VAL A 109 -25.79 -3.69 10.51
C VAL A 109 -26.66 -4.45 11.50
N THR A 110 -26.06 -5.38 12.23
CA THR A 110 -26.72 -6.16 13.28
C THR A 110 -26.31 -5.61 14.64
N ARG A 111 -27.25 -5.56 15.56
CA ARG A 111 -27.03 -5.28 16.97
C ARG A 111 -26.99 -6.59 17.74
N LEU A 112 -25.94 -6.78 18.52
CA LEU A 112 -25.70 -7.95 19.36
C LEU A 112 -25.81 -7.56 20.83
N VAL A 113 -26.68 -8.24 21.58
CA VAL A 113 -26.89 -8.00 23.01
C VAL A 113 -26.76 -9.33 23.75
N ASP A 114 -26.19 -9.26 24.95
CA ASP A 114 -26.19 -10.30 25.96
C ASP A 114 -27.14 -9.81 27.07
N THR A 115 -28.32 -10.41 27.20
CA THR A 115 -29.37 -9.91 28.11
C THR A 115 -29.30 -10.49 29.52
N ASP A 116 -28.60 -11.62 29.70
CA ASP A 116 -28.44 -12.29 30.99
C ASP A 116 -27.02 -12.17 31.59
N ASN A 117 -26.10 -11.55 30.86
CA ASN A 117 -24.69 -11.29 31.20
C ASN A 117 -23.85 -12.57 31.34
N ASP A 118 -24.17 -13.63 30.59
CA ASP A 118 -23.38 -14.87 30.58
C ASP A 118 -22.11 -14.78 29.70
N GLY A 119 -21.94 -13.68 28.98
CA GLY A 119 -20.83 -13.45 28.07
C GLY A 119 -21.10 -13.88 26.62
N VAL A 120 -22.34 -14.24 26.28
CA VAL A 120 -22.80 -14.68 24.95
C VAL A 120 -23.98 -13.81 24.50
N ALA A 121 -23.96 -13.40 23.24
CA ALA A 121 -25.09 -12.69 22.65
C ALA A 121 -26.28 -13.65 22.44
N ASP A 122 -27.43 -13.28 23.00
CA ASP A 122 -28.71 -13.97 22.88
C ASP A 122 -29.71 -13.20 21.99
N VAL A 123 -29.44 -11.93 21.68
CA VAL A 123 -30.25 -11.09 20.79
C VAL A 123 -29.44 -10.63 19.57
N TYR A 124 -30.04 -10.80 18.39
CA TYR A 124 -29.51 -10.41 17.08
C TYR A 124 -30.57 -9.55 16.37
N ASP A 125 -30.54 -8.24 16.61
CA ASP A 125 -31.50 -7.31 16.01
C ASP A 125 -30.91 -6.69 14.75
N SER A 126 -31.65 -6.72 13.66
CA SER A 126 -31.22 -5.99 12.47
C SER A 126 -31.48 -4.49 12.63
N PHE A 127 -30.39 -3.74 12.80
CA PHE A 127 -30.41 -2.31 13.08
C PHE A 127 -30.60 -1.47 11.81
N ALA A 128 -29.98 -1.88 10.69
CA ALA A 128 -30.16 -1.25 9.38
C ALA A 128 -29.93 -2.27 8.27
N LYS A 129 -30.71 -2.25 7.18
CA LYS A 129 -30.65 -3.23 6.08
C LYS A 129 -30.45 -2.59 4.72
N TRP A 130 -29.82 -3.33 3.81
CA TRP A 130 -29.72 -3.00 2.38
C TRP A 130 -29.73 -4.27 1.50
N PRO A 131 -30.12 -4.16 0.23
CA PRO A 131 -30.24 -5.33 -0.66
C PRO A 131 -28.88 -5.93 -1.05
N LEU A 132 -28.89 -7.23 -1.38
CA LEU A 132 -27.76 -8.00 -1.89
C LEU A 132 -28.04 -8.56 -3.28
N SER A 133 -27.00 -8.71 -4.10
CA SER A 133 -27.03 -9.41 -5.40
C SER A 133 -26.60 -10.86 -5.27
N GLY A 134 -25.87 -11.20 -4.19
CA GLY A 134 -25.20 -12.49 -4.01
C GLY A 134 -23.78 -12.54 -4.58
N ASN A 135 -23.28 -11.45 -5.17
CA ASN A 135 -21.92 -11.39 -5.70
C ASN A 135 -20.87 -11.49 -4.57
N TYR A 136 -19.79 -12.24 -4.81
CA TYR A 136 -18.75 -12.51 -3.81
C TYR A 136 -18.02 -11.26 -3.32
N HIS A 137 -18.02 -10.17 -4.10
CA HIS A 137 -17.31 -8.93 -3.80
C HIS A 137 -18.17 -7.88 -3.03
N GLN A 138 -19.42 -8.21 -2.68
CA GLN A 138 -20.34 -7.33 -1.92
C GLN A 138 -20.03 -7.24 -0.43
N TYR A 139 -18.84 -6.75 -0.09
CA TYR A 139 -18.45 -6.42 1.28
C TYR A 139 -19.17 -5.17 1.80
N SER A 140 -19.40 -5.12 3.11
CA SER A 140 -19.98 -3.96 3.80
C SER A 140 -19.18 -3.71 5.05
N TYR A 141 -18.64 -2.51 5.19
CA TYR A 141 -17.68 -2.19 6.25
C TYR A 141 -18.28 -1.27 7.31
N GLY A 142 -17.70 -1.29 8.52
CA GLY A 142 -18.12 -0.47 9.67
C GLY A 142 -19.06 -1.19 10.65
N PRO A 143 -19.87 -0.48 11.43
CA PRO A 143 -19.96 0.98 11.48
C PRO A 143 -18.72 1.64 12.12
N VAL A 144 -18.40 2.86 11.69
CA VAL A 144 -17.32 3.69 12.28
C VAL A 144 -17.94 4.96 12.87
N PRO A 145 -17.67 5.31 14.14
CA PRO A 145 -18.23 6.49 14.77
C PRO A 145 -17.58 7.79 14.28
N MET A 146 -18.39 8.83 14.14
CA MET A 146 -17.97 10.21 13.93
C MET A 146 -18.00 10.99 15.27
N PRO A 147 -17.23 12.09 15.41
CA PRO A 147 -17.23 12.90 16.64
C PRO A 147 -18.60 13.49 17.00
N ASN A 148 -19.52 13.62 16.03
CA ASN A 148 -20.87 14.14 16.24
C ASN A 148 -21.90 13.05 16.63
N GLY A 149 -21.48 11.80 16.84
CA GLY A 149 -22.34 10.67 17.21
C GLY A 149 -22.98 9.93 16.03
N GLU A 150 -22.93 10.47 14.80
CA GLU A 150 -23.35 9.72 13.61
C GLU A 150 -22.38 8.56 13.33
N LEU A 151 -22.88 7.51 12.69
CA LEU A 151 -22.05 6.39 12.25
C LEU A 151 -21.87 6.42 10.73
N LEU A 152 -20.74 5.91 10.25
CA LEU A 152 -20.48 5.68 8.83
C LEU A 152 -20.50 4.20 8.50
N VAL A 153 -21.02 3.87 7.32
CA VAL A 153 -20.84 2.56 6.68
C VAL A 153 -20.48 2.77 5.21
N THR A 154 -19.67 1.88 4.66
CA THR A 154 -19.35 1.87 3.22
C THR A 154 -19.76 0.56 2.59
N LEU A 155 -20.32 0.63 1.39
CA LEU A 155 -20.78 -0.53 0.63
C LEU A 155 -19.90 -0.71 -0.59
N ASN A 156 -19.14 -1.81 -0.61
CA ASN A 156 -18.20 -2.17 -1.67
C ASN A 156 -18.92 -2.40 -3.02
N LEU A 157 -18.24 -2.23 -4.16
CA LEU A 157 -18.78 -2.64 -5.46
C LEU A 157 -18.76 -4.17 -5.64
N ASP A 158 -19.68 -4.66 -6.45
CA ASP A 158 -19.65 -6.01 -7.03
C ASP A 158 -18.48 -6.15 -8.02
N TRP A 159 -18.02 -7.39 -8.28
CA TRP A 159 -17.04 -7.70 -9.31
C TRP A 159 -17.62 -8.58 -10.41
N VAL A 160 -17.61 -8.08 -11.65
CA VAL A 160 -18.08 -8.80 -12.87
C VAL A 160 -17.13 -8.61 -14.05
N GLY A 161 -15.82 -8.63 -13.77
CA GLY A 161 -14.76 -8.20 -14.70
C GLY A 161 -14.53 -6.68 -14.73
N ARG A 162 -15.33 -5.94 -13.96
CA ARG A 162 -15.18 -4.53 -13.59
C ARG A 162 -15.99 -4.26 -12.32
N GLY A 163 -15.78 -3.12 -11.68
CA GLY A 163 -16.65 -2.64 -10.61
C GLY A 163 -18.08 -2.44 -11.12
N ALA A 164 -19.05 -3.01 -10.40
CA ALA A 164 -20.46 -2.84 -10.71
C ALA A 164 -21.28 -2.57 -9.44
N SER A 165 -22.36 -1.81 -9.59
CA SER A 165 -23.31 -1.53 -8.51
C SER A 165 -24.60 -2.29 -8.80
N GLN A 166 -24.60 -3.59 -8.51
CA GLN A 166 -25.72 -4.48 -8.86
C GLN A 166 -26.90 -4.35 -7.89
N SER A 167 -26.64 -3.91 -6.66
CA SER A 167 -27.65 -3.63 -5.63
C SER A 167 -27.62 -2.18 -5.19
N LYS A 168 -28.76 -1.68 -4.71
CA LYS A 168 -28.92 -0.29 -4.29
C LYS A 168 -27.82 0.11 -3.30
N TRP A 169 -27.21 1.25 -3.58
CA TRP A 169 -26.13 1.86 -2.79
C TRP A 169 -24.76 1.15 -2.78
N ARG A 170 -24.53 0.11 -3.58
CA ARG A 170 -23.15 -0.41 -3.75
C ARG A 170 -22.25 0.66 -4.40
N GLY A 171 -21.03 0.85 -3.88
CA GLY A 171 -20.12 1.94 -4.24
C GLY A 171 -20.42 3.28 -3.56
N TRP A 172 -21.13 3.26 -2.43
CA TRP A 172 -21.49 4.46 -1.65
C TRP A 172 -20.95 4.41 -0.23
N MET A 173 -20.70 5.61 0.30
CA MET A 173 -20.65 5.88 1.73
C MET A 173 -22.02 6.35 2.19
N LEU A 174 -22.51 5.78 3.29
CA LEU A 174 -23.77 6.13 3.93
C LEU A 174 -23.51 6.58 5.36
N LYS A 175 -24.28 7.58 5.82
CA LYS A 175 -24.43 7.86 7.24
C LYS A 175 -25.54 6.98 7.81
N LEU A 176 -25.31 6.49 9.02
CA LEU A 176 -26.23 5.66 9.79
C LEU A 176 -26.58 6.40 11.08
N GLY A 177 -27.86 6.78 11.20
CA GLY A 177 -28.40 7.42 12.39
C GLY A 177 -28.61 6.45 13.55
N GLU A 178 -28.79 6.98 14.76
CA GLU A 178 -29.08 6.20 15.98
C GLU A 178 -30.40 5.42 15.91
N ASP A 179 -31.30 5.80 15.01
CA ASP A 179 -32.58 5.16 14.71
C ASP A 179 -32.48 4.05 13.64
N GLY A 180 -31.28 3.77 13.13
CA GLY A 180 -31.06 2.82 12.04
C GLY A 180 -31.27 3.41 10.64
N LYS A 181 -31.57 4.72 10.52
CA LYS A 181 -31.82 5.36 9.22
C LYS A 181 -30.52 5.56 8.44
N LEU A 182 -30.54 5.11 7.20
CA LEU A 182 -29.45 5.28 6.24
C LEU A 182 -29.65 6.54 5.40
N THR A 183 -28.62 7.38 5.31
CA THR A 183 -28.60 8.58 4.47
C THR A 183 -27.40 8.53 3.53
N PRO A 184 -27.59 8.59 2.19
CA PRO A 184 -26.46 8.61 1.26
C PRO A 184 -25.63 9.89 1.41
N PHE A 185 -24.30 9.73 1.43
CA PHE A 185 -23.36 10.82 1.67
C PHE A 185 -22.52 11.15 0.44
N ALA A 186 -21.80 10.16 -0.09
CA ALA A 186 -20.92 10.29 -1.26
C ALA A 186 -20.85 8.96 -2.02
N THR A 187 -20.47 8.99 -3.30
CA THR A 187 -20.36 7.81 -4.15
C THR A 187 -19.05 7.79 -4.94
N GLY A 188 -18.84 6.73 -5.71
CA GLY A 188 -17.65 6.54 -6.52
C GLY A 188 -16.53 5.77 -5.82
N LEU A 189 -16.87 5.09 -4.73
CA LEU A 189 -16.00 4.22 -3.98
C LEU A 189 -16.02 2.83 -4.65
N ARG A 190 -14.87 2.17 -4.77
CA ARG A 190 -14.74 0.82 -5.35
C ARG A 190 -14.61 -0.23 -4.25
N SER A 191 -13.52 -0.15 -3.50
CA SER A 191 -13.16 -1.07 -2.41
C SER A 191 -12.77 -0.33 -1.12
N PRO A 192 -13.70 0.41 -0.48
CA PRO A 192 -13.39 1.35 0.61
C PRO A 192 -13.29 0.69 2.00
N SER A 193 -12.25 -0.11 2.23
CA SER A 193 -12.09 -0.88 3.48
C SER A 193 -11.78 -0.03 4.71
N GLY A 194 -11.06 1.09 4.54
CA GLY A 194 -10.73 2.04 5.61
C GLY A 194 -11.43 3.38 5.43
N PHE A 195 -12.05 3.88 6.49
CA PHE A 195 -12.74 5.17 6.51
C PHE A 195 -12.99 5.62 7.94
N GLY A 196 -13.15 6.93 8.13
CA GLY A 196 -13.35 7.53 9.44
C GLY A 196 -13.20 9.04 9.40
N SER A 197 -13.12 9.65 10.58
CA SER A 197 -12.90 11.08 10.72
C SER A 197 -11.45 11.43 11.00
N TYR A 198 -10.98 12.55 10.45
CA TYR A 198 -9.76 13.22 10.86
C TYR A 198 -10.06 14.71 11.02
N LYS A 199 -9.83 15.28 12.21
CA LYS A 199 -10.14 16.69 12.52
C LYS A 199 -11.57 17.14 12.13
N GLY A 200 -12.54 16.23 12.25
CA GLY A 200 -13.95 16.46 11.91
C GLY A 200 -14.31 16.28 10.43
N ASP A 201 -13.31 16.16 9.55
CA ASP A 201 -13.47 15.87 8.13
C ASP A 201 -13.53 14.34 7.90
N ILE A 202 -14.25 13.88 6.86
CA ILE A 202 -14.38 12.45 6.54
C ILE A 202 -13.33 12.05 5.52
N PHE A 203 -12.64 10.95 5.79
CA PHE A 203 -11.66 10.36 4.88
C PHE A 203 -11.98 8.89 4.63
N TYR A 204 -11.53 8.40 3.48
CA TYR A 204 -11.51 6.98 3.17
C TYR A 204 -10.25 6.60 2.38
N THR A 205 -9.85 5.35 2.51
CA THR A 205 -8.78 4.71 1.73
C THR A 205 -9.37 3.83 0.63
N GLU A 206 -8.66 3.72 -0.47
CA GLU A 206 -9.11 3.02 -1.67
C GLU A 206 -7.99 2.14 -2.25
N ASN A 207 -8.40 1.03 -2.85
CA ASN A 207 -7.49 0.06 -3.47
C ASN A 207 -7.44 0.32 -4.98
N GLN A 208 -6.29 0.03 -5.59
CA GLN A 208 -6.14 0.11 -7.05
C GLN A 208 -7.22 -0.76 -7.75
N GLY A 209 -7.71 -0.30 -8.90
CA GLY A 209 -8.68 -1.02 -9.71
C GLY A 209 -9.18 -0.21 -10.91
N ASP A 210 -10.32 -0.60 -11.47
CA ASP A 210 -10.98 0.18 -12.51
C ASP A 210 -11.30 1.59 -11.98
N TRP A 211 -10.94 2.62 -12.76
CA TRP A 211 -11.08 4.05 -12.40
C TRP A 211 -10.19 4.53 -11.24
N VAL A 212 -9.39 3.64 -10.66
CA VAL A 212 -8.50 3.95 -9.53
C VAL A 212 -7.08 3.54 -9.91
N GLY A 213 -6.28 4.52 -10.36
CA GLY A 213 -4.93 4.24 -10.87
C GLY A 213 -3.96 3.65 -9.83
N SER A 214 -4.13 4.01 -8.56
CA SER A 214 -3.31 3.55 -7.45
C SER A 214 -4.05 3.66 -6.12
N GLY A 215 -3.50 3.10 -5.04
CA GLY A 215 -4.06 3.29 -3.71
C GLY A 215 -4.10 4.78 -3.35
N ARG A 216 -5.10 5.22 -2.60
CA ARG A 216 -5.26 6.64 -2.23
C ARG A 216 -6.05 6.82 -0.95
N MET A 217 -5.84 7.96 -0.30
CA MET A 217 -6.67 8.49 0.76
C MET A 217 -7.34 9.78 0.26
N THR A 218 -8.66 9.85 0.40
CA THR A 218 -9.47 10.94 -0.15
C THR A 218 -10.37 11.53 0.94
N HIS A 219 -10.34 12.85 1.06
CA HIS A 219 -11.33 13.62 1.83
C HIS A 219 -12.66 13.65 1.07
N LEU A 220 -13.77 13.42 1.76
CA LEU A 220 -15.12 13.44 1.19
C LEU A 220 -16.04 14.40 1.94
N GLU A 221 -16.73 15.21 1.18
CA GLU A 221 -17.85 16.06 1.55
C GLU A 221 -19.17 15.47 1.02
N LYS A 222 -20.29 15.95 1.55
CA LYS A 222 -21.61 15.49 1.12
C LYS A 222 -21.85 15.85 -0.35
N GLY A 223 -22.20 14.85 -1.17
CA GLY A 223 -22.47 15.01 -2.59
C GLY A 223 -21.26 14.77 -3.49
N ASP A 224 -20.11 14.44 -2.92
CA ASP A 224 -18.91 14.16 -3.69
C ASP A 224 -18.98 12.85 -4.48
N PHE A 225 -18.24 12.86 -5.58
CA PHE A 225 -17.95 11.71 -6.41
C PHE A 225 -16.45 11.39 -6.34
N ALA A 226 -16.10 10.21 -5.83
CA ALA A 226 -14.71 9.83 -5.63
C ALA A 226 -14.03 9.24 -6.88
N GLY A 227 -14.77 8.92 -7.94
CA GLY A 227 -14.19 8.61 -9.25
C GLY A 227 -14.66 7.33 -9.95
N ASN A 228 -15.12 6.28 -9.26
CA ASN A 228 -15.64 5.10 -9.98
C ASN A 228 -17.12 5.27 -10.39
N PRO A 229 -17.48 5.30 -11.69
CA PRO A 229 -18.83 5.66 -12.13
C PRO A 229 -19.92 4.65 -11.77
N ALA A 230 -19.59 3.43 -11.32
CA ALA A 230 -20.58 2.37 -11.09
C ALA A 230 -21.65 2.78 -10.05
N GLY A 231 -21.25 3.49 -8.98
CA GLY A 231 -22.16 3.96 -7.94
C GLY A 231 -23.15 5.03 -8.42
N LEU A 232 -22.81 5.80 -9.47
CA LEU A 232 -23.66 6.86 -10.04
C LEU A 232 -24.95 6.33 -10.64
N ARG A 233 -25.09 5.01 -10.82
CA ARG A 233 -26.36 4.34 -11.16
C ARG A 233 -27.52 4.77 -10.25
N TRP A 234 -27.23 5.05 -8.98
CA TRP A 234 -28.22 5.43 -7.97
C TRP A 234 -28.29 6.94 -7.71
N SER A 235 -27.59 7.78 -8.48
CA SER A 235 -27.54 9.24 -8.28
C SER A 235 -28.91 9.94 -8.35
N LYS A 236 -29.87 9.34 -9.07
CA LYS A 236 -31.24 9.87 -9.25
C LYS A 236 -32.23 9.36 -8.20
N GLU A 237 -31.81 8.46 -7.32
CA GLU A 237 -32.65 7.96 -6.22
C GLU A 237 -32.93 9.08 -5.20
N GLU A 238 -34.08 8.98 -4.54
CA GLU A 238 -34.46 9.92 -3.48
C GLU A 238 -33.39 9.99 -2.38
N GLY A 239 -33.10 11.20 -1.92
CA GLY A 239 -32.11 11.47 -0.89
C GLY A 239 -30.66 11.53 -1.38
N SER A 240 -30.36 11.10 -2.61
CA SER A 240 -29.01 11.22 -3.19
C SER A 240 -28.55 12.68 -3.25
N PRO A 241 -27.41 13.03 -2.61
CA PRO A 241 -26.83 14.37 -2.72
C PRO A 241 -26.02 14.55 -4.02
N VAL A 242 -25.65 13.47 -4.70
CA VAL A 242 -24.78 13.48 -5.89
C VAL A 242 -25.61 13.79 -7.14
N LYS A 243 -25.11 14.71 -7.98
CA LYS A 243 -25.81 15.13 -9.22
C LYS A 243 -25.27 14.51 -10.50
N LEU A 244 -24.03 14.01 -10.47
CA LEU A 244 -23.42 13.34 -11.61
C LEU A 244 -24.11 12.02 -11.93
N THR A 245 -24.11 11.66 -13.20
CA THR A 245 -24.60 10.41 -13.76
C THR A 245 -23.46 9.66 -14.45
N PRO A 246 -23.59 8.34 -14.71
CA PRO A 246 -22.51 7.58 -15.34
C PRO A 246 -22.04 8.15 -16.69
N SER A 247 -22.94 8.78 -17.47
CA SER A 247 -22.61 9.38 -18.77
C SER A 247 -21.79 10.66 -18.67
N ASP A 248 -21.75 11.30 -17.50
CA ASP A 248 -20.98 12.53 -17.29
C ASP A 248 -19.49 12.27 -17.09
N VAL A 249 -19.10 11.02 -16.82
CA VAL A 249 -17.72 10.63 -16.48
C VAL A 249 -16.92 10.32 -17.75
N PRO A 250 -15.93 11.15 -18.11
CA PRO A 250 -15.15 10.94 -19.33
C PRO A 250 -14.08 9.86 -19.11
N ASN A 251 -13.86 9.01 -20.13
CA ASN A 251 -12.77 8.05 -20.15
C ASN A 251 -11.63 8.55 -21.07
N THR A 252 -10.95 9.62 -20.67
CA THR A 252 -9.91 10.27 -21.49
C THR A 252 -8.50 9.76 -21.20
N GLY A 253 -8.27 9.11 -20.06
CA GLY A 253 -6.94 8.74 -19.59
C GLY A 253 -6.11 9.92 -19.08
N GLU A 254 -6.69 11.12 -19.04
CA GLU A 254 -6.08 12.29 -18.39
C GLU A 254 -5.91 12.05 -16.89
N PRO A 255 -4.98 12.76 -16.21
CA PRO A 255 -4.89 12.70 -14.75
C PRO A 255 -6.20 13.09 -14.07
N LEU A 256 -6.56 12.39 -13.00
CA LEU A 256 -7.80 12.62 -12.24
C LEU A 256 -7.98 14.10 -11.84
N TYR A 257 -6.90 14.74 -11.41
CA TYR A 257 -6.90 16.15 -11.00
C TYR A 257 -7.30 17.09 -12.15
N ASP A 258 -6.88 16.79 -13.39
CA ASP A 258 -7.24 17.59 -14.55
C ASP A 258 -8.67 17.35 -15.02
N VAL A 259 -9.18 16.11 -14.86
CA VAL A 259 -10.60 15.81 -15.08
C VAL A 259 -11.48 16.50 -14.03
N ALA A 260 -11.07 16.52 -12.77
CA ALA A 260 -11.82 17.15 -11.67
C ALA A 260 -12.03 18.66 -11.88
N LYS A 261 -11.09 19.36 -12.54
CA LYS A 261 -11.27 20.77 -12.93
C LYS A 261 -12.42 20.97 -13.92
N LYS A 262 -12.72 19.96 -14.75
CA LYS A 262 -13.73 20.00 -15.81
C LYS A 262 -15.04 19.35 -15.39
N LEU A 263 -15.04 18.53 -14.33
CA LEU A 263 -16.19 17.76 -13.85
C LEU A 263 -16.51 18.12 -12.38
N PRO A 264 -17.34 19.15 -12.13
CA PRO A 264 -17.72 19.55 -10.78
C PRO A 264 -18.30 18.38 -9.97
N GLY A 265 -17.82 18.21 -8.73
CA GLY A 265 -18.19 17.12 -7.83
C GLY A 265 -17.22 15.93 -7.85
N LEU A 266 -16.36 15.78 -8.87
CA LEU A 266 -15.27 14.81 -8.83
C LEU A 266 -14.18 15.28 -7.85
N LYS A 267 -13.82 14.43 -6.88
CA LYS A 267 -12.76 14.72 -5.91
C LYS A 267 -11.43 14.06 -6.26
N ALA A 268 -10.37 14.86 -6.23
CA ALA A 268 -9.00 14.38 -6.23
C ALA A 268 -8.60 13.89 -4.81
N PRO A 269 -7.74 12.88 -4.69
CA PRO A 269 -7.28 12.42 -3.39
C PRO A 269 -6.42 13.44 -2.67
N ALA A 270 -6.42 13.37 -1.34
CA ALA A 270 -5.47 14.10 -0.52
C ALA A 270 -4.07 13.48 -0.63
N VAL A 271 -3.98 12.15 -0.65
CA VAL A 271 -2.71 11.43 -0.72
C VAL A 271 -2.85 10.22 -1.65
N TRP A 272 -1.99 10.10 -2.64
CA TRP A 272 -1.76 8.87 -3.37
C TRP A 272 -0.75 7.98 -2.63
N PHE A 273 -0.94 6.67 -2.73
CA PHE A 273 -0.04 5.64 -2.22
C PHE A 273 0.57 4.95 -3.43
N PRO A 274 1.77 5.38 -3.88
CA PRO A 274 2.35 4.83 -5.09
C PRO A 274 2.41 3.31 -5.10
N HIS A 275 1.68 2.73 -6.04
CA HIS A 275 1.47 1.29 -6.13
C HIS A 275 2.81 0.56 -6.14
N THR A 276 2.91 -0.52 -5.37
CA THR A 276 4.10 -1.35 -5.16
C THR A 276 5.22 -0.73 -4.33
N LEU A 277 5.28 0.60 -4.21
CA LEU A 277 6.33 1.29 -3.45
C LEU A 277 5.97 1.44 -1.97
N VAL A 278 4.70 1.73 -1.68
CA VAL A 278 4.17 1.92 -0.31
C VAL A 278 2.90 1.09 -0.07
N GLY A 279 2.79 -0.05 -0.78
CA GLY A 279 1.65 -0.96 -0.69
C GLY A 279 0.96 -1.21 -2.02
N ILE A 280 0.00 -2.13 -2.02
CA ILE A 280 -0.79 -2.53 -3.19
C ILE A 280 -2.28 -2.60 -2.90
N SER A 281 -2.68 -2.62 -1.64
CA SER A 281 -4.04 -2.88 -1.18
C SER A 281 -4.27 -2.20 0.17
N THR A 282 -4.52 -0.89 0.16
CA THR A 282 -4.75 -0.13 1.39
C THR A 282 -5.95 -0.67 2.17
N SER A 283 -5.89 -0.60 3.50
CA SER A 283 -6.94 -1.04 4.39
C SER A 283 -7.28 0.04 5.42
N ASP A 284 -7.53 -0.34 6.67
CA ASP A 284 -7.92 0.57 7.74
C ASP A 284 -6.87 1.66 8.01
N PHE A 285 -7.29 2.74 8.67
CA PHE A 285 -6.38 3.78 9.12
C PHE A 285 -6.69 4.24 10.55
N LYS A 286 -5.68 4.75 11.26
CA LYS A 286 -5.83 5.33 12.59
C LYS A 286 -5.00 6.61 12.73
N GLU A 287 -5.63 7.67 13.23
CA GLU A 287 -4.92 8.86 13.71
C GLU A 287 -4.15 8.52 14.98
N ASP A 288 -2.90 8.97 15.09
CA ASP A 288 -2.14 8.95 16.33
C ASP A 288 -2.69 9.98 17.32
N VAL A 289 -3.62 9.51 18.15
CA VAL A 289 -4.20 10.26 19.27
C VAL A 289 -3.53 9.91 20.61
N THR A 290 -2.41 9.19 20.57
CA THR A 290 -1.74 8.65 21.77
C THR A 290 -0.93 9.70 22.53
N ASN A 291 -0.82 10.92 21.98
CA ASN A 291 -0.11 12.05 22.58
C ASN A 291 1.34 11.72 22.97
N GLY A 292 2.04 10.99 22.11
CA GLY A 292 3.46 10.64 22.28
C GLY A 292 3.71 9.26 22.88
N ALA A 293 2.67 8.53 23.33
CA ALA A 293 2.85 7.16 23.79
C ALA A 293 3.21 6.19 22.65
N PHE A 294 2.96 6.57 21.39
CA PHE A 294 3.32 5.81 20.19
C PHE A 294 4.48 6.44 19.37
N GLY A 295 5.32 7.23 20.03
CA GLY A 295 6.47 7.88 19.40
C GLY A 295 6.15 9.28 18.86
N PRO A 296 6.96 9.81 17.91
CA PRO A 296 6.98 11.24 17.61
C PRO A 296 5.89 11.74 16.64
N PHE A 297 4.94 10.89 16.26
CA PHE A 297 4.06 11.09 15.11
C PHE A 297 2.61 11.49 15.46
N ALA A 298 2.39 12.02 16.67
CA ALA A 298 1.08 12.49 17.12
C ALA A 298 0.38 13.38 16.06
N GLY A 299 -0.89 13.07 15.78
CA GLY A 299 -1.73 13.74 14.78
C GLY A 299 -1.53 13.30 13.32
N GLN A 300 -0.63 12.34 13.05
CA GLN A 300 -0.49 11.68 11.76
C GLN A 300 -1.32 10.40 11.68
N MET A 301 -1.50 9.88 10.47
CA MET A 301 -2.28 8.67 10.23
C MET A 301 -1.36 7.48 10.01
N PHE A 302 -1.73 6.32 10.56
CA PHE A 302 -1.17 5.03 10.21
C PHE A 302 -2.16 4.30 9.32
N VAL A 303 -1.70 3.81 8.16
CA VAL A 303 -2.55 3.18 7.15
C VAL A 303 -2.02 1.78 6.88
N GLY A 304 -2.89 0.78 7.06
CA GLY A 304 -2.56 -0.62 6.83
C GLY A 304 -2.58 -0.96 5.34
N ASP A 305 -1.85 -1.99 4.97
CA ASP A 305 -1.89 -2.60 3.65
C ASP A 305 -2.06 -4.12 3.76
N GLN A 306 -3.08 -4.65 3.09
CA GLN A 306 -3.39 -6.08 3.10
C GLN A 306 -2.40 -6.88 2.25
N GLY A 307 -1.98 -6.35 1.10
CA GLY A 307 -1.19 -7.12 0.14
C GLY A 307 0.28 -7.26 0.55
N HIS A 308 0.90 -6.18 1.01
CA HIS A 308 2.29 -6.12 1.44
C HIS A 308 2.47 -6.35 2.94
N SER A 309 1.39 -6.49 3.72
CA SER A 309 1.47 -6.74 5.17
C SER A 309 2.34 -5.69 5.88
N ILE A 310 2.08 -4.42 5.56
CA ILE A 310 2.83 -3.27 6.09
C ILE A 310 1.89 -2.21 6.65
N ILE A 311 2.41 -1.37 7.53
CA ILE A 311 1.81 -0.09 7.90
C ILE A 311 2.66 1.02 7.28
N THR A 312 1.98 2.01 6.71
CA THR A 312 2.56 3.27 6.24
C THR A 312 2.10 4.43 7.12
N ARG A 313 2.84 5.54 7.08
CA ARG A 313 2.54 6.76 7.81
C ARG A 313 2.12 7.85 6.83
N VAL A 314 1.05 8.56 7.14
CA VAL A 314 0.54 9.68 6.34
C VAL A 314 0.50 10.95 7.16
N ASP A 315 1.15 11.97 6.65
CA ASP A 315 1.17 13.33 7.19
C ASP A 315 0.29 14.23 6.33
N LEU A 316 -0.78 14.78 6.91
CA LEU A 316 -1.77 15.59 6.22
C LEU A 316 -1.65 17.07 6.58
N GLU A 317 -1.77 17.92 5.57
CA GLU A 317 -1.92 19.36 5.74
C GLU A 317 -3.12 19.89 4.91
N LYS A 318 -3.64 21.05 5.32
CA LYS A 318 -4.71 21.74 4.61
C LYS A 318 -4.17 23.04 4.04
N VAL A 319 -4.04 23.12 2.72
CA VAL A 319 -3.50 24.27 2.00
C VAL A 319 -4.60 24.89 1.15
N ASN A 320 -4.86 26.19 1.35
CA ASN A 320 -5.96 26.91 0.68
C ASN A 320 -7.32 26.18 0.80
N GLY A 321 -7.56 25.55 1.95
CA GLY A 321 -8.79 24.77 2.21
C GLY A 321 -8.80 23.35 1.64
N VAL A 322 -7.77 22.95 0.89
CA VAL A 322 -7.68 21.63 0.25
C VAL A 322 -6.74 20.72 1.04
N TRP A 323 -7.20 19.50 1.33
CA TRP A 323 -6.37 18.48 1.96
C TRP A 323 -5.35 17.91 0.98
N GLN A 324 -4.13 17.76 1.46
CA GLN A 324 -3.03 17.12 0.75
C GLN A 324 -2.00 16.57 1.74
N GLY A 325 -0.97 15.87 1.29
CA GLY A 325 0.03 15.36 2.22
C GLY A 325 1.01 14.36 1.67
N THR A 326 1.77 13.76 2.58
CA THR A 326 2.85 12.83 2.28
C THR A 326 2.59 11.47 2.87
N VAL A 327 2.89 10.41 2.11
CA VAL A 327 3.00 9.05 2.63
C VAL A 327 4.46 8.63 2.76
N PHE A 328 4.78 7.96 3.87
CA PHE A 328 6.08 7.37 4.18
C PHE A 328 5.92 5.87 4.48
N PRO A 329 6.91 5.03 4.13
CA PRO A 329 7.06 3.72 4.76
C PRO A 329 7.16 3.85 6.29
N PHE A 330 6.79 2.80 7.03
CA PHE A 330 6.82 2.85 8.50
C PHE A 330 7.14 1.52 9.17
N ARG A 331 6.34 0.46 8.94
CA ARG A 331 6.60 -0.85 9.53
C ARG A 331 6.21 -2.00 8.62
N GLU A 332 7.17 -2.86 8.31
CA GLU A 332 6.96 -4.12 7.61
C GLU A 332 7.00 -5.36 8.52
N GLY A 333 6.87 -6.57 7.97
CA GLY A 333 7.10 -7.81 8.70
C GLY A 333 5.90 -8.31 9.52
N PHE A 334 4.70 -7.79 9.26
CA PHE A 334 3.48 -8.39 9.79
C PHE A 334 3.26 -9.80 9.21
N MET A 335 2.67 -10.67 10.01
CA MET A 335 2.60 -12.10 9.69
C MET A 335 1.58 -12.43 8.59
N SER A 336 0.62 -11.55 8.31
CA SER A 336 -0.46 -11.68 7.33
C SER A 336 -0.98 -10.30 6.90
N GLY A 337 -1.93 -10.27 5.97
CA GLY A 337 -2.44 -9.02 5.40
C GLY A 337 -3.24 -8.19 6.41
N ILE A 338 -2.89 -6.93 6.59
CA ILE A 338 -3.53 -6.05 7.59
C ILE A 338 -4.91 -5.61 7.09
N LEU A 339 -5.96 -5.86 7.88
CA LEU A 339 -7.32 -5.40 7.58
C LEU A 339 -7.86 -4.38 8.59
N ARG A 340 -7.52 -4.53 9.87
CA ARG A 340 -8.01 -3.65 10.95
C ARG A 340 -6.89 -3.27 11.89
N MET A 341 -6.96 -2.05 12.41
CA MET A 341 -6.10 -1.59 13.49
C MET A 341 -6.96 -1.06 14.64
N GLU A 342 -6.44 -1.06 15.85
CA GLU A 342 -7.12 -0.45 16.99
C GLU A 342 -6.10 -0.03 18.06
N TRP A 343 -6.31 1.14 18.66
CA TRP A 343 -5.45 1.60 19.75
C TRP A 343 -5.69 0.81 21.02
N GLY A 344 -4.62 0.31 21.62
CA GLY A 344 -4.62 -0.27 22.96
C GLY A 344 -4.63 0.81 24.04
N LEU A 345 -5.09 0.43 25.24
CA LEU A 345 -5.12 1.29 26.43
C LEU A 345 -3.73 1.71 26.92
N ASP A 346 -2.68 1.02 26.48
CA ASP A 346 -1.28 1.32 26.81
C ASP A 346 -0.55 2.13 25.73
N GLY A 347 -1.29 2.65 24.74
CA GLY A 347 -0.73 3.42 23.63
C GLY A 347 -0.12 2.58 22.52
N SER A 348 -0.07 1.25 22.63
CA SER A 348 0.29 0.36 21.52
C SER A 348 -0.85 0.20 20.52
N MET A 349 -0.58 -0.39 19.36
CA MET A 349 -1.60 -0.65 18.33
C MET A 349 -1.83 -2.15 18.16
N PHE A 350 -3.07 -2.61 18.26
CA PHE A 350 -3.48 -3.94 17.81
C PHE A 350 -3.67 -3.93 16.30
N VAL A 351 -3.23 -5.00 15.63
CA VAL A 351 -3.22 -5.17 14.18
C VAL A 351 -3.84 -6.52 13.84
N GLY A 352 -5.06 -6.49 13.31
CA GLY A 352 -5.86 -7.64 12.91
C GLY A 352 -5.67 -7.95 11.44
N GLN A 353 -5.37 -9.22 11.15
CA GLN A 353 -4.83 -9.63 9.86
C GLN A 353 -5.55 -10.83 9.26
N THR A 354 -5.62 -10.87 7.93
CA THR A 354 -6.19 -11.95 7.12
C THR A 354 -5.69 -11.87 5.67
N SER A 355 -5.26 -13.02 5.11
CA SER A 355 -4.98 -13.18 3.68
C SER A 355 -6.19 -13.68 2.89
N ARG A 356 -7.36 -13.82 3.54
CA ARG A 356 -8.61 -14.14 2.84
C ARG A 356 -9.04 -12.96 1.97
N GLY A 357 -9.54 -13.27 0.78
CA GLY A 357 -10.08 -12.29 -0.17
C GLY A 357 -9.02 -11.56 -0.99
N TRP A 358 -7.81 -11.35 -0.44
CA TRP A 358 -6.66 -10.82 -1.15
C TRP A 358 -5.38 -11.41 -0.56
N SER A 359 -4.48 -11.88 -1.42
CA SER A 359 -3.23 -12.50 -0.94
C SER A 359 -2.32 -11.49 -0.26
N ALA A 360 -1.46 -11.98 0.62
CA ALA A 360 -0.55 -11.18 1.44
C ALA A 360 0.88 -11.72 1.36
N THR A 361 1.87 -10.83 1.45
CA THR A 361 3.30 -11.19 1.60
C THR A 361 3.58 -11.86 2.94
N GLY A 362 2.80 -11.53 3.98
CA GLY A 362 2.79 -12.23 5.26
C GLY A 362 2.41 -13.70 5.08
N LYS A 363 3.21 -14.60 5.64
CA LYS A 363 3.15 -16.04 5.35
C LYS A 363 1.98 -16.78 6.03
N GLN A 364 1.28 -16.13 6.95
CA GLN A 364 0.21 -16.73 7.74
C GLN A 364 -1.15 -16.38 7.13
N GLU A 365 -2.13 -17.29 7.27
CA GLU A 365 -3.49 -17.06 6.75
C GLU A 365 -4.19 -15.89 7.45
N PHE A 366 -3.87 -15.66 8.71
CA PHE A 366 -4.45 -14.64 9.57
C PHE A 366 -3.59 -14.42 10.82
N GLY A 367 -3.95 -13.42 11.63
CA GLY A 367 -3.31 -13.22 12.92
C GLY A 367 -3.80 -11.97 13.65
N ILE A 368 -3.41 -11.87 14.92
CA ILE A 368 -3.48 -10.63 15.68
C ILE A 368 -2.08 -10.36 16.24
N GLN A 369 -1.54 -9.19 15.94
CA GLN A 369 -0.26 -8.74 16.48
C GLN A 369 -0.41 -7.37 17.12
N ARG A 370 0.50 -7.02 18.01
CA ARG A 370 0.63 -5.69 18.58
C ARG A 370 1.87 -5.02 18.03
N LEU A 371 1.74 -3.79 17.58
CA LEU A 371 2.87 -2.91 17.30
C LEU A 371 3.11 -2.07 18.55
N VAL A 372 4.33 -2.13 19.10
CA VAL A 372 4.69 -1.49 20.37
C VAL A 372 5.93 -0.62 20.17
N TRP A 373 5.80 0.68 20.46
CA TRP A 373 6.96 1.57 20.47
C TRP A 373 7.90 1.22 21.63
N THR A 374 9.20 1.19 21.35
CA THR A 374 10.24 0.81 22.33
C THR A 374 10.64 1.95 23.27
N GLY A 375 10.13 3.16 23.03
CA GLY A 375 10.55 4.39 23.71
C GLY A 375 11.79 5.05 23.07
N LYS A 376 12.39 4.45 22.04
CA LYS A 376 13.52 5.03 21.31
C LYS A 376 13.04 5.93 20.17
N MET A 377 13.62 7.11 20.04
CA MET A 377 13.32 8.05 18.96
C MET A 377 13.96 7.57 17.64
N PRO A 378 13.17 7.23 16.58
CA PRO A 378 13.74 7.00 15.26
C PRO A 378 14.15 8.32 14.63
N PHE A 379 15.27 8.36 13.90
CA PHE A 379 15.63 9.50 13.05
C PHE A 379 14.91 9.37 11.70
N GLU A 380 13.94 10.25 11.46
CA GLU A 380 13.04 10.21 10.31
C GLU A 380 12.66 11.60 9.81
N MET A 381 12.19 11.67 8.56
CA MET A 381 11.37 12.78 8.08
C MET A 381 10.02 12.72 8.80
N LYS A 382 9.83 13.58 9.80
CA LYS A 382 8.58 13.68 10.53
C LYS A 382 7.47 14.23 9.63
N ASN A 383 7.72 15.35 8.98
CA ASN A 383 6.75 16.03 8.11
C ASN A 383 7.41 16.42 6.79
N VAL A 384 6.61 16.50 5.73
CA VAL A 384 6.97 17.19 4.49
C VAL A 384 5.79 18.04 4.09
N HIS A 385 5.97 19.36 4.09
CA HIS A 385 4.91 20.32 3.79
C HIS A 385 5.22 21.20 2.59
N SER A 386 4.19 21.66 1.88
CA SER A 386 4.29 22.57 0.75
C SER A 386 4.81 23.94 1.19
N MET A 387 5.67 24.52 0.35
CA MET A 387 6.14 25.91 0.43
C MET A 387 5.89 26.60 -0.92
N PRO A 388 5.83 27.95 -0.98
CA PRO A 388 5.61 28.68 -2.23
C PRO A 388 6.67 28.42 -3.32
N ASP A 389 7.80 27.84 -2.94
CA ASP A 389 8.96 27.59 -3.79
C ASP A 389 9.53 26.17 -3.62
N GLY A 390 8.80 25.23 -3.02
CA GLY A 390 9.31 23.89 -2.80
C GLY A 390 8.63 23.14 -1.66
N PHE A 391 9.46 22.45 -0.86
CA PHE A 391 8.99 21.65 0.28
C PHE A 391 9.85 21.91 1.50
N GLU A 392 9.24 21.92 2.69
CA GLU A 392 9.96 21.90 3.97
C GLU A 392 9.82 20.52 4.61
N ILE A 393 10.97 19.91 4.90
CA ILE A 393 11.08 18.66 5.65
C ILE A 393 11.34 19.02 7.10
N THR A 394 10.53 18.51 8.02
CA THR A 394 10.81 18.53 9.46
C THR A 394 11.29 17.15 9.90
N PHE A 395 12.36 17.08 10.69
CA PHE A 395 12.94 15.83 11.18
C PHE A 395 12.57 15.56 12.64
N THR A 396 12.59 14.28 13.04
CA THR A 396 12.33 13.86 14.43
C THR A 396 13.48 14.19 15.40
N SER A 397 14.67 14.49 14.88
CA SER A 397 15.85 14.90 15.64
C SER A 397 16.77 15.76 14.76
N PRO A 398 17.70 16.56 15.34
CA PRO A 398 18.56 17.43 14.55
C PRO A 398 19.42 16.66 13.54
N VAL A 399 19.55 17.21 12.33
CA VAL A 399 20.40 16.69 11.26
C VAL A 399 21.87 17.09 11.46
N ASP A 400 22.79 16.30 10.88
CA ASP A 400 24.12 16.80 10.55
C ASP A 400 23.95 17.87 9.47
N LYS A 401 24.19 19.13 9.84
CA LYS A 401 23.93 20.27 8.96
C LYS A 401 24.77 20.25 7.69
N LYS A 402 25.97 19.67 7.72
CA LYS A 402 26.84 19.59 6.54
C LYS A 402 26.32 18.55 5.56
N ALA A 403 25.94 17.37 6.05
CA ALA A 403 25.30 16.34 5.24
C ALA A 403 23.96 16.80 4.68
N ALA A 404 23.14 17.48 5.49
CA ALA A 404 21.84 17.99 5.08
C ALA A 404 21.92 19.17 4.09
N ALA A 405 23.04 19.88 4.04
CA ALA A 405 23.31 20.94 3.07
C ALA A 405 23.86 20.41 1.74
N ASP A 406 24.22 19.13 1.65
CA ASP A 406 24.73 18.53 0.41
C ASP A 406 23.59 18.37 -0.61
N GLN A 407 23.79 18.84 -1.84
CA GLN A 407 22.81 18.71 -2.91
C GLN A 407 22.61 17.24 -3.31
N ASP A 408 23.64 16.41 -3.20
CA ASP A 408 23.58 15.00 -3.58
C ASP A 408 22.87 14.15 -2.52
N ALA A 409 22.57 14.74 -1.36
CA ALA A 409 21.78 14.08 -0.32
C ALA A 409 20.31 13.89 -0.71
N TYR A 410 19.83 14.61 -1.74
CA TYR A 410 18.44 14.59 -2.15
C TYR A 410 18.25 14.28 -3.63
N LYS A 411 17.14 13.61 -3.94
CA LYS A 411 16.66 13.42 -5.31
C LYS A 411 15.15 13.59 -5.34
N LEU A 412 14.64 14.34 -6.32
CA LEU A 412 13.22 14.58 -6.46
C LEU A 412 12.72 14.19 -7.84
N ASN A 413 11.60 13.50 -7.87
CA ASN A 413 10.86 13.17 -9.09
C ASN A 413 9.40 13.59 -8.92
N SER A 414 8.71 13.86 -10.01
CA SER A 414 7.28 14.14 -10.03
C SER A 414 6.59 13.23 -11.03
N PHE A 415 5.40 12.71 -10.70
CA PHE A 415 4.61 11.84 -11.59
C PHE A 415 3.12 11.80 -11.19
N THR A 416 2.28 11.18 -12.00
CA THR A 416 0.84 10.98 -11.67
C THR A 416 0.30 9.69 -12.31
N TYR A 417 -1.01 9.48 -12.24
CA TYR A 417 -1.72 8.31 -12.77
C TYR A 417 -2.83 8.71 -13.74
N LYS A 418 -3.16 7.81 -14.68
CA LYS A 418 -4.33 7.97 -15.56
C LYS A 418 -5.62 7.77 -14.77
N TYR A 419 -6.65 8.55 -15.11
CA TYR A 419 -8.03 8.27 -14.74
C TYR A 419 -8.78 7.67 -15.93
N HIS A 420 -9.08 6.36 -15.82
CA HIS A 420 -9.67 5.57 -16.91
C HIS A 420 -10.29 4.28 -16.38
N GLN A 421 -11.10 3.61 -17.20
CA GLN A 421 -11.80 2.39 -16.80
C GLN A 421 -10.93 1.13 -16.66
N THR A 422 -9.73 1.11 -17.27
CA THR A 422 -8.84 -0.06 -17.20
C THR A 422 -8.31 -0.22 -15.79
N TYR A 423 -8.07 -1.47 -15.38
CA TYR A 423 -7.62 -1.79 -14.03
C TYR A 423 -6.28 -1.14 -13.72
N GLY A 424 -6.25 -0.31 -12.68
CA GLY A 424 -5.03 0.36 -12.24
C GLY A 424 -4.46 1.33 -13.26
N SER A 425 -3.27 1.83 -13.00
CA SER A 425 -2.58 2.73 -13.92
C SER A 425 -1.08 2.63 -13.75
N PRO A 426 -0.31 2.63 -14.85
CA PRO A 426 1.13 2.88 -14.76
C PRO A 426 1.38 4.29 -14.21
N ILE A 427 2.57 4.49 -13.66
CA ILE A 427 3.09 5.82 -13.42
C ILE A 427 3.26 6.53 -14.78
N ILE A 428 2.75 7.76 -14.89
CA ILE A 428 2.85 8.58 -16.10
C ILE A 428 3.43 9.97 -15.82
N ASN A 429 3.88 10.64 -16.88
CA ASN A 429 4.37 12.01 -16.84
C ASN A 429 5.53 12.22 -15.85
N THR A 430 6.36 11.19 -15.66
CA THR A 430 7.53 11.23 -14.79
C THR A 430 8.50 12.31 -15.26
N GLN A 431 8.95 13.13 -14.31
CA GLN A 431 9.88 14.21 -14.57
C GLN A 431 10.80 14.39 -13.35
N GLU A 432 12.10 14.55 -13.58
CA GLU A 432 13.04 14.93 -12.53
C GLU A 432 12.79 16.39 -12.11
N VAL A 433 12.92 16.66 -10.81
CA VAL A 433 12.69 17.99 -10.23
C VAL A 433 14.00 18.49 -9.60
N PRO A 434 14.86 19.18 -10.37
CA PRO A 434 16.14 19.66 -9.85
C PRO A 434 15.95 20.70 -8.75
N LEU A 435 16.81 20.63 -7.75
CA LEU A 435 16.90 21.64 -6.69
C LEU A 435 17.52 22.94 -7.24
N LYS A 436 17.01 24.08 -6.76
CA LYS A 436 17.65 25.39 -6.90
C LYS A 436 18.52 25.73 -5.68
N GLY A 437 18.07 25.33 -4.49
CA GLY A 437 18.76 25.67 -3.25
C GLY A 437 18.30 24.80 -2.09
N ILE A 438 19.09 24.83 -1.02
CA ILE A 438 18.81 24.14 0.25
C ILE A 438 18.96 25.15 1.38
N VAL A 439 18.02 25.16 2.31
CA VAL A 439 18.10 25.92 3.56
C VAL A 439 18.01 24.95 4.73
N VAL A 440 19.07 24.86 5.53
CA VAL A 440 19.09 24.08 6.77
C VAL A 440 18.82 25.02 7.94
N SER A 441 17.86 24.69 8.80
CA SER A 441 17.54 25.53 9.97
C SER A 441 18.66 25.54 11.00
N GLU A 442 18.68 26.59 11.83
CA GLU A 442 19.68 26.75 12.89
C GLU A 442 19.62 25.65 13.95
N ASP A 443 18.45 25.11 14.26
CA ASP A 443 18.29 23.98 15.17
C ASP A 443 18.56 22.62 14.51
N GLY A 444 18.74 22.59 13.18
CA GLY A 444 18.90 21.37 12.39
C GLY A 444 17.65 20.51 12.32
N LEU A 445 16.49 20.97 12.77
CA LEU A 445 15.24 20.21 12.73
C LEU A 445 14.49 20.34 11.41
N LYS A 446 14.88 21.28 10.55
CA LYS A 446 14.21 21.55 9.28
C LYS A 446 15.18 21.72 8.13
N VAL A 447 14.75 21.23 6.97
CA VAL A 447 15.38 21.53 5.67
C VAL A 447 14.32 21.98 4.69
N ARG A 448 14.49 23.16 4.10
CA ARG A 448 13.69 23.61 2.95
C ARG A 448 14.43 23.28 1.67
N LEU A 449 13.80 22.46 0.84
CA LEU A 449 14.22 22.14 -0.52
C LEU A 449 13.58 23.15 -1.46
N VAL A 450 14.39 24.07 -2.00
CA VAL A 450 13.94 25.14 -2.89
C VAL A 450 14.02 24.67 -4.33
N LEU A 451 12.93 24.82 -5.07
CA LEU A 451 12.69 24.35 -6.43
C LEU A 451 12.37 25.51 -7.37
N ASP A 452 12.26 25.21 -8.66
CA ASP A 452 11.54 26.10 -9.56
C ASP A 452 10.03 26.02 -9.29
N PRO A 453 9.32 27.12 -8.99
CA PRO A 453 7.86 27.09 -8.86
C PRO A 453 7.15 26.53 -10.11
N ALA A 454 7.74 26.66 -11.31
CA ALA A 454 7.19 26.07 -12.53
C ALA A 454 7.21 24.53 -12.54
N LEU A 455 8.01 23.91 -11.67
CA LEU A 455 8.10 22.45 -11.52
C LEU A 455 7.21 21.92 -10.39
N LEU A 456 6.54 22.78 -9.62
CA LEU A 456 5.53 22.38 -8.63
C LEU A 456 4.21 22.06 -9.33
N ARG A 457 4.06 20.81 -9.77
CA ARG A 457 2.90 20.39 -10.58
C ARG A 457 1.74 19.99 -9.68
N LYS A 458 0.69 20.82 -9.62
CA LYS A 458 -0.57 20.45 -8.93
C LYS A 458 -1.23 19.23 -9.59
N GLY A 459 -1.78 18.31 -8.80
CA GLY A 459 -2.31 17.02 -9.20
C GLY A 459 -1.27 15.89 -9.33
N TYR A 460 -0.01 16.17 -8.96
CA TYR A 460 1.10 15.23 -9.09
C TYR A 460 1.68 14.84 -7.73
N ILE A 461 2.26 13.65 -7.72
CA ILE A 461 3.04 13.11 -6.62
C ILE A 461 4.49 13.54 -6.82
N HIS A 462 5.13 14.02 -5.76
CA HIS A 462 6.54 14.35 -5.70
C HIS A 462 7.23 13.33 -4.81
N GLU A 463 8.02 12.43 -5.41
CA GLU A 463 8.94 11.56 -4.68
C GLU A 463 10.10 12.42 -4.18
N ILE A 464 10.32 12.43 -2.87
CA ILE A 464 11.41 13.13 -2.20
C ILE A 464 12.27 12.09 -1.52
N LYS A 465 13.47 11.87 -2.06
CA LYS A 465 14.52 11.04 -1.46
C LYS A 465 15.51 11.91 -0.73
N ALA A 466 15.91 11.48 0.45
CA ALA A 466 16.85 12.16 1.34
C ALA A 466 17.94 11.17 1.84
N ASP A 467 18.36 10.22 0.99
CA ASP A 467 19.24 9.10 1.35
C ASP A 467 20.61 9.55 1.92
N GLY A 468 21.09 10.74 1.56
CA GLY A 468 22.35 11.28 2.07
C GLY A 468 22.23 12.04 3.40
N VAL A 469 21.00 12.30 3.88
CA VAL A 469 20.77 13.00 5.14
C VAL A 469 21.09 12.08 6.32
N LYS A 470 21.78 12.65 7.31
CA LYS A 470 22.14 11.97 8.56
C LYS A 470 21.71 12.81 9.76
N GLY A 471 21.44 12.15 10.87
CA GLY A 471 21.26 12.79 12.17
C GLY A 471 22.58 13.40 12.63
N ALA A 472 22.52 14.33 13.58
CA ALA A 472 23.71 14.90 14.21
C ALA A 472 24.57 13.85 14.95
N ASP A 473 23.98 12.69 15.25
CA ASP A 473 24.64 11.49 15.78
C ASP A 473 25.27 10.59 14.69
N GLY A 474 25.14 10.96 13.42
CA GLY A 474 25.66 10.24 12.26
C GLY A 474 24.75 9.12 11.72
N ASN A 475 23.60 8.86 12.35
CA ASN A 475 22.68 7.81 11.90
C ASN A 475 21.96 8.21 10.61
N PRO A 476 21.79 7.29 9.64
CA PRO A 476 20.96 7.55 8.47
C PRO A 476 19.47 7.62 8.86
N LEU A 477 18.66 8.22 7.99
CA LEU A 477 17.20 8.13 8.09
C LEU A 477 16.76 6.65 8.10
N LEU A 478 15.82 6.31 8.99
CA LEU A 478 15.21 4.97 8.98
C LEU A 478 14.42 4.76 7.69
N HIS A 479 13.64 5.77 7.30
CA HIS A 479 12.92 5.84 6.04
C HIS A 479 13.32 7.13 5.31
N ALA A 480 14.06 6.97 4.21
CA ALA A 480 14.66 8.10 3.49
C ALA A 480 13.80 8.63 2.32
N THR A 481 12.62 8.07 2.07
CA THR A 481 11.75 8.46 0.95
C THR A 481 10.35 8.81 1.45
N GLY A 482 9.81 9.93 0.97
CA GLY A 482 8.41 10.33 1.12
C GLY A 482 7.77 10.64 -0.24
N TYR A 483 6.47 10.43 -0.35
CA TYR A 483 5.70 10.70 -1.57
C TYR A 483 4.62 11.74 -1.30
N TYR A 484 4.88 12.99 -1.70
CA TYR A 484 4.00 14.13 -1.45
C TYR A 484 2.99 14.31 -2.58
N THR A 485 1.69 14.22 -2.30
CA THR A 485 0.64 14.58 -3.26
C THR A 485 0.36 16.07 -3.19
N LEU A 486 0.61 16.82 -4.28
CA LEU A 486 0.43 18.28 -4.30
C LEU A 486 -0.86 18.65 -5.04
N ASN A 487 -1.86 19.15 -4.32
CA ASN A 487 -3.11 19.66 -4.88
C ASN A 487 -3.13 21.20 -4.94
N GLU A 488 -2.52 21.86 -3.97
CA GLU A 488 -2.42 23.31 -3.81
C GLU A 488 -1.01 23.70 -3.33
N ILE A 489 -0.53 24.87 -3.75
CA ILE A 489 0.78 25.37 -3.34
C ILE A 489 0.57 26.32 -2.16
N ALA A 490 1.34 26.15 -1.09
CA ALA A 490 1.27 27.00 0.08
C ALA A 490 1.54 28.46 -0.26
N SER A 491 0.76 29.37 0.35
CA SER A 491 0.95 30.80 0.22
C SER A 491 2.16 31.28 1.04
N GLY A 492 2.66 32.47 0.72
CA GLY A 492 3.81 33.08 1.38
C GLY A 492 4.86 33.54 0.39
N ASN A 493 5.99 34.00 0.90
CA ASN A 493 7.10 34.46 0.08
C ASN A 493 8.11 33.33 -0.16
N PRO A 494 8.60 33.17 -1.41
CA PRO A 494 9.79 32.38 -1.67
C PRO A 494 10.96 32.85 -0.81
N VAL A 495 11.82 31.93 -0.41
CA VAL A 495 13.02 32.26 0.35
C VAL A 495 14.06 32.91 -0.57
N SER A 496 14.71 33.97 -0.09
CA SER A 496 15.78 34.65 -0.81
C SER A 496 16.98 33.72 -1.00
N ALA A 497 17.63 33.78 -2.17
CA ALA A 497 18.87 33.05 -2.43
C ALA A 497 20.00 33.37 -1.43
N SER A 498 19.97 34.55 -0.80
CA SER A 498 20.92 34.93 0.26
C SER A 498 20.77 34.11 1.54
N ALA A 499 19.65 33.41 1.72
CA ALA A 499 19.41 32.53 2.86
C ALA A 499 19.72 31.05 2.55
N PHE A 500 20.17 30.73 1.34
CA PHE A 500 20.54 29.37 0.98
C PHE A 500 21.80 28.95 1.74
N THR A 501 21.72 27.81 2.42
CA THR A 501 22.90 27.12 2.94
C THR A 501 23.75 26.58 1.78
N THR A 502 23.07 26.10 0.72
CA THR A 502 23.69 25.64 -0.52
C THR A 502 22.90 26.15 -1.71
N THR A 503 23.58 26.84 -2.62
CA THR A 503 23.08 27.09 -3.97
C THR A 503 23.49 25.91 -4.84
N VAL A 504 22.50 25.19 -5.37
CA VAL A 504 22.74 23.97 -6.14
C VAL A 504 23.33 24.35 -7.49
N LYS A 505 24.45 23.73 -7.85
CA LYS A 505 25.04 23.89 -9.17
C LYS A 505 24.31 22.94 -10.11
N ALA A 506 23.81 23.45 -11.23
CA ALA A 506 23.21 22.60 -12.27
C ALA A 506 24.18 21.46 -12.59
N ALA A 507 23.74 20.22 -12.40
CA ALA A 507 24.48 19.06 -12.89
C ALA A 507 24.67 19.23 -14.41
N ALA A 508 25.85 18.90 -14.92
CA ALA A 508 26.06 18.81 -16.36
C ALA A 508 25.06 17.78 -16.90
N VAL A 509 24.04 18.25 -17.60
CA VAL A 509 22.96 17.41 -18.09
C VAL A 509 23.53 16.50 -19.18
N ASP A 510 23.76 15.23 -18.86
CA ASP A 510 23.94 14.21 -19.89
C ASP A 510 22.57 13.95 -20.52
N HIS A 511 22.31 14.61 -21.64
CA HIS A 511 21.08 14.48 -22.42
C HIS A 511 20.93 13.11 -23.12
N SER A 512 21.79 12.13 -22.89
CA SER A 512 21.75 10.86 -23.63
C SER A 512 20.68 9.84 -23.18
N ALA A 513 19.90 10.11 -22.12
CA ALA A 513 18.96 9.11 -21.58
C ALA A 513 17.49 9.54 -21.39
N HIS A 514 17.08 10.73 -21.84
CA HIS A 514 15.70 11.21 -21.62
C HIS A 514 15.01 11.62 -22.91
N ALA A 515 14.61 10.62 -23.70
CA ALA A 515 13.51 10.80 -24.64
C ALA A 515 12.19 10.65 -23.88
N ALA A 516 11.46 11.76 -23.75
CA ALA A 516 10.07 11.76 -23.36
C ALA A 516 9.27 10.92 -24.37
N ALA A 517 8.77 9.78 -23.95
CA ALA A 517 7.75 9.05 -24.70
C ALA A 517 6.39 9.32 -24.05
N ALA A 518 5.50 9.95 -24.81
CA ALA A 518 4.10 10.08 -24.47
C ALA A 518 3.53 8.67 -24.17
N SER A 519 3.14 8.42 -22.93
CA SER A 519 2.69 7.11 -22.50
C SER A 519 1.23 6.86 -22.90
N ALA A 520 1.07 6.24 -24.07
CA ALA A 520 -0.09 5.42 -24.42
C ALA A 520 -0.32 4.31 -23.36
N GLU A 521 -1.37 3.49 -23.50
CA GLU A 521 -1.63 2.25 -22.71
C GLU A 521 -0.34 1.50 -22.32
N PRO A 522 -0.31 0.69 -21.23
CA PRO A 522 0.89 -0.08 -20.84
C PRO A 522 1.49 -0.74 -22.08
N ALA A 523 2.53 -0.10 -22.61
CA ALA A 523 2.96 -0.42 -23.94
C ALA A 523 3.59 -1.79 -23.84
N ASN A 524 3.20 -2.68 -24.75
CA ASN A 524 4.05 -3.77 -25.16
C ASN A 524 5.46 -3.21 -25.34
N SER A 525 6.35 -3.40 -24.35
CA SER A 525 7.77 -3.09 -24.52
C SER A 525 8.20 -3.73 -25.83
N ALA A 526 8.99 -3.04 -26.66
CA ALA A 526 9.38 -3.58 -27.96
C ALA A 526 9.90 -5.03 -27.82
N PRO A 527 9.61 -5.93 -28.79
CA PRO A 527 10.09 -7.31 -28.77
C PRO A 527 11.58 -7.36 -28.43
N SER A 528 11.95 -8.20 -27.48
CA SER A 528 13.34 -8.36 -27.02
C SER A 528 13.81 -9.77 -27.33
N ALA A 529 15.12 -10.01 -27.38
CA ALA A 529 15.64 -11.36 -27.55
C ALA A 529 15.17 -12.35 -26.45
N LYS A 530 14.73 -11.83 -25.30
CA LYS A 530 14.19 -12.60 -24.16
C LYS A 530 12.64 -12.62 -24.12
N ARG A 531 11.97 -11.88 -25.02
CA ARG A 531 10.52 -11.82 -25.16
C ARG A 531 10.14 -11.79 -26.62
N VAL A 532 9.99 -12.98 -27.19
CA VAL A 532 9.55 -13.20 -28.58
C VAL A 532 8.08 -13.58 -28.53
N VAL A 533 7.19 -12.70 -29.00
CA VAL A 533 5.72 -12.86 -28.89
C VAL A 533 5.07 -13.42 -30.16
N ASP A 534 5.80 -13.34 -31.28
CA ASP A 534 5.43 -13.96 -32.54
C ASP A 534 6.25 -15.23 -32.75
N MET A 535 5.65 -16.26 -33.34
CA MET A 535 6.38 -17.48 -33.63
C MET A 535 7.54 -17.18 -34.60
N PRO A 536 8.79 -17.58 -34.29
CA PRO A 536 9.90 -17.37 -35.20
C PRO A 536 9.61 -18.00 -36.56
N ALA A 537 9.84 -17.26 -37.65
CA ALA A 537 9.58 -17.74 -39.01
C ALA A 537 10.36 -19.01 -39.37
N SER A 538 11.49 -19.27 -38.69
CA SER A 538 12.28 -20.50 -38.83
C SER A 538 11.61 -21.74 -38.24
N TRP A 539 10.53 -21.59 -37.46
CA TRP A 539 9.79 -22.70 -36.86
C TRP A 539 8.69 -23.17 -37.81
N THR A 540 9.08 -23.67 -39.00
CA THR A 540 8.17 -24.06 -40.08
C THR A 540 7.18 -25.17 -39.70
N ASN A 541 7.54 -26.01 -38.73
CA ASN A 541 6.69 -27.07 -38.17
C ASN A 541 6.02 -26.67 -36.83
N GLY A 542 6.00 -25.38 -36.49
CA GLY A 542 5.52 -24.89 -35.20
C GLY A 542 6.47 -25.18 -34.03
N PRO A 543 6.06 -24.86 -32.79
CA PRO A 543 6.79 -25.23 -31.58
C PRO A 543 6.78 -26.76 -31.39
N ASP A 544 7.84 -27.31 -30.82
CA ASP A 544 7.91 -28.73 -30.44
C ASP A 544 6.96 -29.02 -29.25
N GLN A 545 6.68 -28.00 -28.43
CA GLN A 545 5.77 -28.09 -27.29
C GLN A 545 5.07 -26.75 -27.06
N THR A 546 3.74 -26.80 -26.84
CA THR A 546 2.95 -25.66 -26.34
C THR A 546 2.45 -25.96 -24.94
N ILE A 547 2.64 -25.03 -24.02
CA ILE A 547 2.26 -25.14 -22.62
C ILE A 547 1.40 -23.93 -22.27
N THR A 548 0.21 -24.17 -21.73
CA THR A 548 -0.62 -23.09 -21.17
C THR A 548 -0.46 -23.08 -19.67
N ILE A 549 -0.12 -21.93 -19.10
CA ILE A 549 0.01 -21.71 -17.66
C ILE A 549 -0.98 -20.61 -17.29
N GLY A 550 -1.87 -20.90 -16.35
CA GLY A 550 -2.82 -19.99 -15.75
C GLY A 550 -2.36 -19.46 -14.39
N THR A 551 -3.23 -18.67 -13.75
CA THR A 551 -3.10 -18.25 -12.35
C THR A 551 -4.26 -18.81 -11.52
N VAL A 552 -4.02 -19.04 -10.23
CA VAL A 552 -5.05 -19.44 -9.26
C VAL A 552 -4.90 -18.62 -7.97
N PRO A 553 -5.98 -18.44 -7.20
CA PRO A 553 -5.95 -17.64 -5.98
C PRO A 553 -4.83 -18.02 -5.01
N GLY A 554 -4.27 -17.01 -4.34
CA GLY A 554 -3.18 -17.17 -3.36
C GLY A 554 -1.78 -17.04 -3.96
N LEU A 555 -1.62 -16.23 -5.02
CA LEU A 555 -0.35 -15.94 -5.71
C LEU A 555 0.34 -17.20 -6.22
N LYS A 556 -0.37 -17.97 -7.04
CA LYS A 556 0.14 -19.23 -7.60
C LYS A 556 -0.11 -19.29 -9.09
N PHE A 557 0.84 -19.91 -9.80
CA PHE A 557 0.54 -20.49 -11.10
C PHE A 557 -0.31 -21.74 -10.91
N ASP A 558 -1.21 -22.02 -11.84
CA ASP A 558 -2.05 -23.23 -11.83
C ASP A 558 -1.22 -24.52 -11.98
N ILE A 559 -0.08 -24.43 -12.65
CA ILE A 559 0.91 -25.49 -12.84
C ILE A 559 2.14 -25.17 -12.02
N SER A 560 2.54 -26.09 -11.13
CA SER A 560 3.73 -25.95 -10.28
C SER A 560 5.02 -26.45 -10.92
N GLU A 561 4.91 -27.30 -11.95
CA GLU A 561 6.07 -27.88 -12.65
C GLU A 561 5.72 -28.18 -14.11
N ILE A 562 6.59 -27.77 -15.02
CA ILE A 562 6.57 -28.13 -16.44
C ILE A 562 7.87 -28.79 -16.83
N GLN A 563 7.82 -29.69 -17.82
CA GLN A 563 8.98 -30.38 -18.37
C GLN A 563 9.13 -30.08 -19.86
N VAL A 564 10.35 -29.78 -20.29
CA VAL A 564 10.72 -29.54 -21.69
C VAL A 564 12.03 -30.25 -22.03
N LYS A 565 12.25 -30.57 -23.30
CA LYS A 565 13.51 -31.15 -23.76
C LYS A 565 14.57 -30.07 -23.99
N ALA A 566 15.82 -30.35 -23.65
CA ALA A 566 16.93 -29.45 -23.88
C ALA A 566 17.02 -29.04 -25.37
N GLY A 567 17.01 -27.73 -25.63
CA GLY A 567 17.07 -27.20 -26.99
C GLY A 567 15.77 -27.31 -27.80
N SER A 568 14.65 -27.77 -27.23
CA SER A 568 13.36 -27.79 -27.94
C SER A 568 12.76 -26.40 -28.09
N ARG A 569 11.97 -26.23 -29.14
CA ARG A 569 11.18 -25.02 -29.44
C ARG A 569 9.92 -25.03 -28.60
N VAL A 570 9.78 -24.08 -27.69
CA VAL A 570 8.68 -24.03 -26.72
C VAL A 570 7.84 -22.78 -26.94
N LYS A 571 6.52 -22.94 -26.93
CA LYS A 571 5.55 -21.87 -26.77
C LYS A 571 4.95 -21.95 -25.37
N ILE A 572 5.02 -20.86 -24.60
CA ILE A 572 4.21 -20.72 -23.39
C ILE A 572 3.08 -19.74 -23.69
N VAL A 573 1.85 -20.12 -23.34
CA VAL A 573 0.70 -19.22 -23.24
C VAL A 573 0.48 -18.94 -21.76
N PHE A 574 0.73 -17.72 -21.32
CA PHE A 574 0.45 -17.30 -19.96
C PHE A 574 -0.93 -16.63 -19.91
N ASN A 575 -1.88 -17.26 -19.22
CA ASN A 575 -3.22 -16.74 -18.97
C ASN A 575 -3.28 -16.17 -17.56
N ASN A 576 -3.63 -14.90 -17.42
CA ASN A 576 -3.91 -14.34 -16.12
C ASN A 576 -5.41 -14.43 -15.82
N ASN A 577 -5.80 -15.45 -15.06
CA ASN A 577 -7.16 -15.71 -14.62
C ASN A 577 -7.46 -15.13 -13.22
N ASP A 578 -6.58 -14.27 -12.71
CA ASP A 578 -6.70 -13.62 -11.41
C ASP A 578 -7.21 -12.17 -11.58
N ASP A 579 -7.63 -11.54 -10.48
CA ASP A 579 -8.06 -10.15 -10.44
C ASP A 579 -6.91 -9.15 -10.21
N MET A 580 -5.67 -9.65 -10.28
CA MET A 580 -4.40 -8.96 -10.07
C MET A 580 -3.51 -8.96 -11.31
N LEU A 581 -2.49 -8.10 -11.33
CA LEU A 581 -1.47 -8.07 -12.38
C LEU A 581 -0.41 -9.14 -12.16
N HIS A 582 -0.08 -9.92 -13.20
CA HIS A 582 0.95 -10.97 -13.13
C HIS A 582 1.84 -11.00 -14.37
N ASN A 583 3.08 -11.42 -14.20
CA ASN A 583 3.99 -11.78 -15.29
C ASN A 583 4.57 -13.18 -15.04
N LEU A 584 5.22 -13.74 -16.06
CA LEU A 584 5.95 -14.99 -15.99
C LEU A 584 7.38 -14.77 -16.48
N VAL A 585 8.35 -14.91 -15.58
CA VAL A 585 9.78 -14.72 -15.84
C VAL A 585 10.52 -16.02 -15.62
N ILE A 586 11.10 -16.58 -16.69
CA ILE A 586 11.96 -17.76 -16.62
C ILE A 586 13.37 -17.32 -16.24
N THR A 587 13.90 -17.92 -15.18
CA THR A 587 15.18 -17.55 -14.57
C THR A 587 16.18 -18.70 -14.59
N LYS A 588 17.46 -18.38 -14.45
CA LYS A 588 18.50 -19.40 -14.20
C LYS A 588 18.22 -20.18 -12.91
N PRO A 589 18.78 -21.40 -12.76
CA PRO A 589 18.59 -22.19 -11.55
C PRO A 589 19.02 -21.41 -10.30
N GLY A 590 18.14 -21.35 -9.30
CA GLY A 590 18.42 -20.77 -7.99
C GLY A 590 18.35 -19.24 -7.90
N THR A 591 18.00 -18.54 -8.98
CA THR A 591 18.03 -17.06 -9.01
C THR A 591 16.66 -16.39 -8.95
N ALA A 592 15.56 -17.16 -8.90
CA ALA A 592 14.20 -16.62 -8.92
C ALA A 592 13.95 -15.52 -7.86
N ASN A 593 14.39 -15.72 -6.62
CA ASN A 593 14.21 -14.73 -5.55
C ASN A 593 15.02 -13.46 -5.81
N ALA A 594 16.28 -13.58 -6.22
CA ALA A 594 17.13 -12.42 -6.52
C ALA A 594 16.60 -11.61 -7.71
N VAL A 595 16.05 -12.29 -8.73
CA VAL A 595 15.38 -11.63 -9.86
C VAL A 595 14.08 -10.96 -9.42
N GLY A 596 13.30 -11.60 -8.56
CA GLY A 596 12.08 -11.01 -7.98
C GLY A 596 12.36 -9.75 -7.15
N GLU A 597 13.38 -9.81 -6.29
CA GLU A 597 13.86 -8.67 -5.49
C GLU A 597 14.40 -7.55 -6.39
N ALA A 598 15.18 -7.87 -7.43
CA ALA A 598 15.62 -6.88 -8.40
C ALA A 598 14.45 -6.24 -9.17
N GLY A 599 13.37 -6.98 -9.42
CA GLY A 599 12.12 -6.47 -9.99
C GLY A 599 11.40 -5.50 -9.06
N LEU A 600 11.30 -5.83 -7.77
CA LEU A 600 10.79 -4.94 -6.72
C LEU A 600 11.60 -3.63 -6.64
N ASN A 601 12.93 -3.73 -6.74
CA ASN A 601 13.85 -2.60 -6.62
C ASN A 601 13.92 -1.69 -7.86
N LEU A 602 13.12 -1.93 -8.91
CA LEU A 602 13.03 -1.04 -10.06
C LEU A 602 12.39 0.33 -9.72
N GLY A 603 11.68 0.44 -8.60
CA GLY A 603 11.07 1.67 -8.13
C GLY A 603 10.10 2.26 -9.17
N LEU A 604 10.18 3.56 -9.42
CA LEU A 604 9.34 4.26 -10.41
C LEU A 604 9.44 3.67 -11.84
N LYS A 605 10.52 2.96 -12.17
CA LYS A 605 10.72 2.33 -13.49
C LYS A 605 10.07 0.96 -13.61
N GLY A 606 9.54 0.39 -12.52
CA GLY A 606 8.99 -0.96 -12.49
C GLY A 606 7.91 -1.18 -13.55
N SER A 607 6.93 -0.28 -13.62
CA SER A 607 5.83 -0.38 -14.58
C SER A 607 6.30 -0.29 -16.04
N GLU A 608 7.21 0.63 -16.36
CA GLU A 608 7.78 0.78 -17.73
C GLU A 608 8.52 -0.49 -18.15
N MET A 609 9.18 -1.14 -17.19
CA MET A 609 9.97 -2.34 -17.40
C MET A 609 9.19 -3.64 -17.20
N ASN A 610 7.85 -3.59 -17.07
CA ASN A 610 7.00 -4.76 -16.80
C ASN A 610 7.42 -5.55 -15.55
N TYR A 611 8.08 -4.88 -14.61
CA TYR A 611 8.73 -5.44 -13.43
C TYR A 611 9.76 -6.54 -13.74
N VAL A 612 10.34 -6.53 -14.95
CA VAL A 612 11.41 -7.45 -15.37
C VAL A 612 12.75 -6.71 -15.29
N PRO A 613 13.63 -7.03 -14.32
CA PRO A 613 14.90 -6.33 -14.18
C PRO A 613 15.86 -6.66 -15.33
N LYS A 614 16.74 -5.70 -15.66
CA LYS A 614 17.86 -5.93 -16.58
C LYS A 614 18.90 -6.83 -15.89
N SER A 615 18.71 -8.14 -16.00
CA SER A 615 19.59 -9.15 -15.42
C SER A 615 19.96 -10.25 -16.42
N ASN A 616 21.19 -10.75 -16.30
CA ASN A 616 21.63 -11.95 -17.02
C ASN A 616 20.96 -13.23 -16.52
N ASP A 617 20.29 -13.18 -15.37
CA ASP A 617 19.60 -14.31 -14.77
C ASP A 617 18.16 -14.46 -15.25
N VAL A 618 17.60 -13.42 -15.89
CA VAL A 618 16.38 -13.53 -16.69
C VAL A 618 16.72 -14.18 -18.02
N LEU A 619 16.10 -15.32 -18.32
CA LEU A 619 16.28 -16.05 -19.58
C LEU A 619 15.20 -15.66 -20.59
N PHE A 620 13.94 -15.75 -20.18
CA PHE A 620 12.78 -15.42 -21.00
C PHE A 620 11.69 -14.79 -20.13
N HIS A 621 10.82 -13.98 -20.70
CA HIS A 621 9.74 -13.37 -19.93
C HIS A 621 8.52 -13.00 -20.78
N SER A 622 7.36 -13.00 -20.14
CA SER A 622 6.19 -12.23 -20.58
C SER A 622 6.33 -10.76 -20.16
N ASN A 623 5.45 -9.90 -20.64
CA ASN A 623 5.14 -8.63 -20.00
C ASN A 623 4.23 -8.84 -18.78
N ILE A 624 3.89 -7.74 -18.11
CA ILE A 624 2.80 -7.75 -17.14
C ILE A 624 1.49 -7.96 -17.89
N VAL A 625 0.71 -8.94 -17.44
CA VAL A 625 -0.56 -9.36 -18.03
C VAL A 625 -1.68 -8.90 -17.10
N GLU A 626 -2.66 -8.18 -17.65
CA GLU A 626 -3.85 -7.72 -16.94
C GLU A 626 -4.81 -8.85 -16.57
N PRO A 627 -5.72 -8.64 -15.60
CA PRO A 627 -6.80 -9.58 -15.31
C PRO A 627 -7.56 -10.01 -16.56
N GLU A 628 -7.86 -11.30 -16.68
CA GLU A 628 -8.56 -11.93 -17.80
C GLU A 628 -7.89 -11.74 -19.17
N LYS A 629 -6.59 -11.42 -19.20
CA LYS A 629 -5.77 -11.33 -20.42
C LYS A 629 -4.78 -12.48 -20.50
N SER A 630 -4.17 -12.63 -21.67
CA SER A 630 -3.12 -13.61 -21.91
C SER A 630 -2.02 -13.09 -22.82
N GLU A 631 -0.85 -13.70 -22.71
CA GLU A 631 0.29 -13.44 -23.59
C GLU A 631 0.97 -14.75 -23.98
N SER A 632 1.43 -14.84 -25.23
CA SER A 632 2.26 -15.95 -25.70
C SER A 632 3.72 -15.53 -25.83
N ILE A 633 4.64 -16.40 -25.38
CA ILE A 633 6.08 -16.24 -25.60
C ILE A 633 6.66 -17.50 -26.24
N TYR A 634 7.63 -17.30 -27.14
CA TYR A 634 8.33 -18.35 -27.88
C TYR A 634 9.81 -18.33 -27.52
N PHE A 635 10.37 -19.50 -27.20
CA PHE A 635 11.80 -19.61 -26.88
C PHE A 635 12.36 -21.00 -27.17
N VAL A 636 13.67 -21.08 -27.32
CA VAL A 636 14.39 -22.35 -27.35
C VAL A 636 14.78 -22.69 -25.90
N ALA A 637 14.34 -23.86 -25.41
CA ALA A 637 14.66 -24.32 -24.07
C ALA A 637 16.18 -24.36 -23.84
N PRO A 638 16.68 -24.04 -22.63
CA PRO A 638 18.10 -24.11 -22.32
C PRO A 638 18.71 -25.45 -22.74
N LYS A 639 19.94 -25.43 -23.27
CA LYS A 639 20.64 -26.66 -23.68
C LYS A 639 21.15 -27.47 -22.49
N GLN A 640 21.35 -26.83 -21.36
CA GLN A 640 21.80 -27.48 -20.14
C GLN A 640 20.57 -28.07 -19.43
N ALA A 641 20.59 -29.38 -19.22
CA ALA A 641 19.59 -30.05 -18.40
C ALA A 641 19.69 -29.56 -16.95
N GLY A 642 18.56 -29.39 -16.28
CA GLY A 642 18.51 -28.85 -14.93
C GLY A 642 17.11 -28.41 -14.53
N THR A 643 16.97 -27.99 -13.27
CA THR A 643 15.74 -27.38 -12.77
C THR A 643 15.90 -25.87 -12.80
N TYR A 644 15.21 -25.24 -13.73
CA TYR A 644 15.03 -23.79 -13.82
C TYR A 644 13.74 -23.41 -13.10
N GLN A 645 13.48 -22.11 -12.97
CA GLN A 645 12.27 -21.59 -12.32
C GLN A 645 11.59 -20.58 -13.22
N TYR A 646 10.25 -20.57 -13.21
CA TYR A 646 9.47 -19.42 -13.64
C TYR A 646 8.85 -18.77 -12.41
N VAL A 647 8.88 -17.45 -12.37
CA VAL A 647 8.49 -16.64 -11.22
C VAL A 647 7.70 -15.42 -11.67
N CYS A 648 6.71 -15.01 -10.88
CA CYS A 648 6.10 -13.69 -11.02
C CYS A 648 6.97 -12.64 -10.31
N THR A 649 7.51 -11.68 -11.05
CA THR A 649 8.35 -10.60 -10.51
C THR A 649 7.56 -9.32 -10.26
N PHE A 650 6.24 -9.35 -10.41
CA PHE A 650 5.40 -8.27 -9.90
C PHE A 650 5.65 -8.10 -8.38
N PRO A 651 5.77 -6.86 -7.88
CA PRO A 651 6.16 -6.59 -6.50
C PRO A 651 5.36 -7.39 -5.46
N GLY A 652 6.09 -8.00 -4.53
CA GLY A 652 5.50 -8.85 -3.48
C GLY A 652 5.19 -10.30 -3.89
N HIS A 653 5.09 -10.62 -5.19
CA HIS A 653 4.63 -11.95 -5.62
C HIS A 653 5.73 -13.01 -5.63
N TYR A 654 6.97 -12.61 -5.89
CA TYR A 654 8.06 -13.52 -6.25
C TYR A 654 8.38 -14.57 -5.19
N THR A 655 8.06 -14.33 -3.92
CA THR A 655 8.31 -15.29 -2.83
C THR A 655 7.32 -16.45 -2.79
N LEU A 656 6.11 -16.25 -3.33
CA LEU A 656 5.00 -17.21 -3.28
C LEU A 656 4.67 -17.79 -4.67
N MET A 657 4.78 -16.97 -5.72
CA MET A 657 4.35 -17.30 -7.06
C MET A 657 5.50 -17.79 -7.93
N GLN A 658 5.83 -19.07 -7.77
CA GLN A 658 6.88 -19.75 -8.52
C GLN A 658 6.41 -21.11 -9.03
N GLY A 659 7.01 -21.55 -10.14
CA GLY A 659 6.97 -22.93 -10.58
C GLY A 659 8.30 -23.38 -11.17
N LYS A 660 8.41 -24.68 -11.45
CA LYS A 660 9.66 -25.32 -11.91
C LYS A 660 9.62 -25.61 -13.40
N LEU A 661 10.66 -25.22 -14.11
CA LEU A 661 10.92 -25.65 -15.49
C LEU A 661 12.01 -26.71 -15.47
N LYS A 662 11.62 -27.99 -15.60
CA LYS A 662 12.57 -29.11 -15.74
C LYS A 662 13.00 -29.24 -17.19
N VAL A 663 14.29 -29.00 -17.43
CA VAL A 663 14.91 -29.24 -18.73
C VAL A 663 15.56 -30.63 -18.71
N THR A 664 15.06 -31.55 -19.53
CA THR A 664 15.56 -32.93 -19.61
C THR A 664 16.26 -33.21 -20.93
N LYS A 665 17.12 -34.24 -20.96
CA LYS A 665 17.87 -34.63 -22.16
C LYS A 665 16.98 -35.17 -23.28
#